data_AF-A0A5E3WD24-F1
#
_entry.id   AF-A0A5E3WD24-F1
#
_cell.length_a   1.000
_cell.length_b   1.000
_cell.length_c   1.000
_cell.angle_alpha   90.00
_cell.angle_beta   90.00
_cell.angle_gamma   90.00
#
_symmetry.space_group_name_H-M   'P 1'
#
loop_
_entity.id
_entity.type
_entity.pdbx_description
1 polymer ?
#
loop_
_entity_poly.entity_id
_entity_poly.type
_entity_poly.pdbx_seq_one_letter_code
_entity_poly.pdbx_strand_id
1 'polypeptide(L)'
;MDSRELRNVLCEEPEPQLLAATYAVHKPEGIVPLLDAELHRSASRIHRLKECQNWLASPIYRLPEEILQKIFFIYARDNDELFNLRWTRLLRVSRRWRDILTHFPELWSFIELSGARRQDSQMDTATFQQRCLLQRSHAGLHALTVRIETEFSGRGSQISEEELNYLASWDDPRSLLSLSVKCSSTIALNVAHKLASHPQLVLNELKLDHLPEIGPTVPAMEAELRSLMDVILRENYTPRLQHLSLRVVGFEWARIRGLRTLHIECCHSLDDRDFFRGIIAALSRCPLLEHLHLHFAWYLGEGPTAHEVASLPNMRYLHMNGHDAICDGLLRSLRDLPSAAKLLIMAPDEFRGVDSHAFSIAEYIGAHASQANAPVIRTIVLGFGPMVLEDIATPRWRLCVIGRECPEAFVEEWSRSRSYLQSYTKEQKPLRETIPSPYIALETTVSRPEVDGAVNGRFMDIVASWPLSQVAVLDLRAANLRYAHCEALLNMFHTTTTVILRPESGTAFDFIDALRTHLKKHRSRALAHIVFDAGTIRRQKRSRFLEPTYEALARRTAILALQYSSEARAIGDPLDTVEVINEGVSSKYEPLFSPSPDINWGELCGDLRLGFVHKGVLHSLEESLDGKGMEFPRSSMY
;
A
#
# COMPACT_ATOMS: atom_id res chain seq x y z
N MET A 1 22.95 -34.00 -18.78
CA MET A 1 23.26 -34.81 -19.96
C MET A 1 24.59 -35.52 -19.71
N ASP A 2 24.68 -36.81 -19.97
CA ASP A 2 25.92 -37.58 -19.76
C ASP A 2 26.95 -37.20 -20.85
N SER A 3 28.23 -37.09 -20.47
CA SER A 3 29.36 -37.02 -21.39
C SER A 3 29.30 -38.06 -22.53
N ARG A 4 28.73 -39.24 -22.27
CA ARG A 4 28.50 -40.30 -23.25
C ARG A 4 27.46 -39.93 -24.30
N GLU A 5 26.38 -39.26 -23.92
CA GLU A 5 25.34 -38.78 -24.85
C GLU A 5 25.91 -37.72 -25.81
N LEU A 6 26.71 -36.79 -25.29
CA LEU A 6 27.41 -35.80 -26.13
C LEU A 6 28.29 -36.49 -27.18
N ARG A 7 29.08 -37.48 -26.75
CA ARG A 7 29.94 -38.25 -27.65
C ARG A 7 29.13 -38.96 -28.73
N ASN A 8 28.01 -39.59 -28.36
CA ASN A 8 27.14 -40.27 -29.32
C ASN A 8 26.56 -39.31 -30.37
N VAL A 9 26.17 -38.09 -29.98
CA VAL A 9 25.65 -37.07 -30.90
C VAL A 9 26.77 -36.52 -31.81
N LEU A 10 28.00 -36.40 -31.29
CA LEU A 10 29.15 -35.94 -32.09
C LEU A 10 29.61 -36.98 -33.11
N CYS A 11 29.55 -38.28 -32.77
CA CYS A 11 30.01 -39.39 -33.60
C CYS A 11 28.92 -39.98 -34.53
N GLU A 12 27.74 -39.36 -34.64
CA GLU A 12 26.65 -39.87 -35.47
C GLU A 12 26.96 -39.69 -36.98
N GLU A 13 27.21 -40.80 -37.68
CA GLU A 13 27.50 -40.83 -39.13
C GLU A 13 26.22 -40.78 -40.00
N PRO A 14 26.28 -40.26 -41.26
CA PRO A 14 25.15 -40.25 -42.18
C PRO A 14 24.57 -41.66 -42.40
N GLU A 15 23.29 -41.76 -42.74
CA GLU A 15 22.67 -43.06 -42.97
C GLU A 15 23.41 -43.84 -44.07
N PRO A 16 23.93 -45.06 -43.80
CA PRO A 16 24.70 -45.82 -44.79
C PRO A 16 23.94 -46.09 -46.09
N GLN A 17 22.60 -46.16 -46.04
CA GLN A 17 21.75 -46.35 -47.21
C GLN A 17 21.75 -45.14 -48.14
N LEU A 18 21.78 -43.91 -47.60
CA LEU A 18 21.92 -42.70 -48.39
C LEU A 18 23.28 -42.66 -49.08
N LEU A 19 24.35 -42.97 -48.33
CA LEU A 19 25.70 -43.07 -48.90
C LEU A 19 25.73 -44.12 -50.02
N ALA A 20 25.19 -45.32 -49.79
CA ALA A 20 25.09 -46.36 -50.80
C ALA A 20 24.27 -45.93 -52.03
N ALA A 21 23.15 -45.23 -51.83
CA ALA A 21 22.30 -44.72 -52.91
C ALA A 21 22.96 -43.59 -53.73
N THR A 22 23.91 -42.85 -53.16
CA THR A 22 24.72 -41.87 -53.92
C THR A 22 25.80 -42.52 -54.78
N TYR A 23 26.31 -43.69 -54.38
CA TYR A 23 27.27 -44.46 -55.17
C TYR A 23 26.60 -45.37 -56.22
N ALA A 24 25.39 -45.83 -55.94
CA ALA A 24 24.58 -46.56 -56.91
C ALA A 24 23.93 -45.58 -57.90
N VAL A 25 23.93 -45.90 -59.20
CA VAL A 25 23.29 -45.09 -60.25
C VAL A 25 21.76 -45.24 -60.16
N HIS A 26 21.18 -44.77 -59.06
CA HIS A 26 19.74 -44.82 -58.81
C HIS A 26 19.03 -43.64 -59.46
N LYS A 27 17.79 -43.85 -59.89
CA LYS A 27 16.95 -42.77 -60.40
C LYS A 27 16.71 -41.75 -59.27
N PRO A 28 16.67 -40.44 -59.57
CA PRO A 28 16.50 -39.37 -58.57
C PRO A 28 15.33 -39.60 -57.61
N GLU A 29 14.24 -40.23 -58.10
CA GLU A 29 13.02 -40.55 -57.35
C GLU A 29 13.27 -41.44 -56.12
N GLY A 30 14.29 -42.31 -56.14
CA GLY A 30 14.62 -43.18 -55.01
C GLY A 30 15.52 -42.53 -53.95
N ILE A 31 16.21 -41.43 -54.30
CA ILE A 31 17.16 -40.74 -53.41
C ILE A 31 16.43 -39.70 -52.54
N VAL A 32 15.37 -39.08 -53.06
CA VAL A 32 14.63 -38.01 -52.36
C VAL A 32 14.15 -38.44 -50.96
N PRO A 33 13.50 -39.60 -50.76
CA PRO A 33 13.06 -40.01 -49.42
C PRO A 33 14.22 -40.26 -48.44
N LEU A 34 15.35 -40.78 -48.92
CA LEU A 34 16.56 -40.99 -48.09
C LEU A 34 17.20 -39.66 -47.70
N LEU A 35 17.17 -38.66 -48.59
CA LEU A 35 17.65 -37.32 -48.31
C LEU A 35 16.76 -36.60 -47.29
N ASP A 36 15.43 -36.70 -47.43
CA ASP A 36 14.49 -36.11 -46.46
C ASP A 36 14.65 -36.73 -45.05
N ALA A 37 14.87 -38.05 -44.98
CA ALA A 37 15.15 -38.74 -43.72
C ALA A 37 16.45 -38.25 -43.07
N GLU A 38 17.54 -38.12 -43.84
CA GLU A 38 18.82 -37.63 -43.33
C GLU A 38 18.76 -36.14 -42.95
N LEU A 39 18.00 -35.32 -43.68
CA LEU A 39 17.73 -33.92 -43.31
C LEU A 39 17.01 -33.84 -41.95
N HIS A 40 16.00 -34.69 -41.73
CA HIS A 40 15.29 -34.76 -40.45
C HIS A 40 16.20 -35.24 -39.31
N ARG A 41 17.06 -36.23 -39.56
CA ARG A 41 18.05 -36.75 -38.61
C ARG A 41 19.10 -35.69 -38.26
N SER A 42 19.66 -35.02 -39.27
CA SER A 42 20.62 -33.92 -39.11
C SER A 42 20.01 -32.75 -38.33
N ALA A 43 18.76 -32.38 -38.60
CA ALA A 43 18.04 -31.36 -37.82
C ALA A 43 17.90 -31.78 -36.34
N SER A 44 17.57 -33.04 -36.08
CA SER A 44 17.48 -33.60 -34.72
C SER A 44 18.83 -33.64 -34.01
N ARG A 45 19.92 -33.93 -34.73
CA ARG A 45 21.29 -33.91 -34.22
C ARG A 45 21.74 -32.49 -33.86
N ILE A 46 21.54 -31.51 -34.76
CA ILE A 46 21.82 -30.10 -34.48
C ILE A 46 21.04 -29.62 -33.26
N HIS A 47 19.79 -30.05 -33.12
CA HIS A 47 18.99 -29.71 -31.95
C HIS A 47 19.59 -30.25 -30.65
N ARG A 48 19.96 -31.53 -30.63
CA ARG A 48 20.64 -32.14 -29.47
C ARG A 48 21.94 -31.41 -29.14
N LEU A 49 22.76 -31.05 -30.12
CA LEU A 49 23.99 -30.28 -29.90
C LEU A 49 23.72 -28.89 -29.30
N LYS A 50 22.64 -28.21 -29.71
CA LYS A 50 22.23 -26.94 -29.10
C LYS A 50 21.80 -27.12 -27.65
N GLU A 51 21.09 -28.20 -27.32
CA GLU A 51 20.75 -28.55 -25.94
C GLU A 51 22.01 -28.83 -25.10
N CYS A 52 22.98 -29.55 -25.66
CA CYS A 52 24.29 -29.77 -25.04
C CYS A 52 25.01 -28.46 -24.76
N GLN A 53 25.06 -27.58 -25.76
CA GLN A 53 25.71 -26.27 -25.67
C GLN A 53 25.06 -25.44 -24.57
N ASN A 54 23.73 -25.36 -24.54
CA ASN A 54 22.99 -24.64 -23.52
C ASN A 54 23.23 -25.20 -22.12
N TRP A 55 23.27 -26.53 -21.98
CA TRP A 55 23.58 -27.20 -20.71
C TRP A 55 25.00 -26.93 -20.21
N LEU A 56 25.97 -26.86 -21.12
CA LEU A 56 27.36 -26.56 -20.80
C LEU A 56 27.58 -25.07 -20.51
N ALA A 57 27.00 -24.19 -21.32
CA ALA A 57 27.29 -22.76 -21.32
C ALA A 57 26.49 -21.97 -20.28
N SER A 58 25.27 -22.41 -19.93
CA SER A 58 24.39 -21.64 -19.06
C SER A 58 24.15 -22.34 -17.72
N PRO A 59 24.56 -21.73 -16.59
CA PRO A 59 24.35 -22.30 -15.24
C PRO A 59 22.88 -22.63 -14.94
N ILE A 60 21.93 -21.91 -15.56
CA ILE A 60 20.49 -22.12 -15.35
C ILE A 60 20.03 -23.52 -15.82
N TYR A 61 20.69 -24.11 -16.82
CA TYR A 61 20.40 -25.46 -17.29
C TYR A 61 20.93 -26.55 -16.37
N ARG A 62 21.67 -26.20 -15.31
CA ARG A 62 22.11 -27.15 -14.28
C ARG A 62 21.24 -27.12 -13.03
N LEU A 63 20.32 -26.15 -12.93
CA LEU A 63 19.40 -26.08 -11.80
C LEU A 63 18.42 -27.27 -11.83
N PRO A 64 18.07 -27.84 -10.66
CA PRO A 64 16.97 -28.79 -10.53
C PRO A 64 15.63 -28.19 -11.02
N GLU A 65 14.70 -29.05 -11.42
CA GLU A 65 13.41 -28.61 -11.96
C GLU A 65 12.59 -27.84 -10.92
N GLU A 66 12.66 -28.25 -9.66
CA GLU A 66 11.97 -27.62 -8.53
C GLU A 66 12.45 -26.18 -8.29
N ILE A 67 13.74 -25.92 -8.50
CA ILE A 67 14.32 -24.57 -8.39
C ILE A 67 13.85 -23.71 -9.56
N LEU A 68 13.80 -24.26 -10.78
CA LEU A 68 13.28 -23.56 -11.94
C LEU A 68 11.79 -23.25 -11.80
N GLN A 69 10.98 -24.18 -11.30
CA GLN A 69 9.56 -23.97 -10.98
C GLN A 69 9.38 -22.79 -10.02
N LYS A 70 10.16 -22.75 -8.93
CA LYS A 70 10.14 -21.63 -7.98
C LYS A 70 10.53 -20.31 -8.63
N ILE A 71 11.60 -20.29 -9.44
CA ILE A 71 12.01 -19.09 -10.17
C ILE A 71 10.90 -18.61 -11.09
N PHE A 72 10.27 -19.51 -11.85
CA PHE A 72 9.19 -19.15 -12.77
C PHE A 72 7.94 -18.66 -12.05
N PHE A 73 7.60 -19.27 -10.91
CA PHE A 73 6.49 -18.82 -10.08
C PHE A 73 6.75 -17.40 -9.53
N ILE A 74 7.92 -17.18 -8.93
CA ILE A 74 8.34 -15.87 -8.43
C ILE A 74 8.31 -14.84 -9.56
N TYR A 75 8.88 -15.17 -10.72
CA TYR A 75 8.83 -14.32 -11.90
C TYR A 75 7.39 -13.96 -12.29
N ALA A 76 6.51 -14.95 -12.44
CA ALA A 76 5.13 -14.73 -12.85
C ALA A 76 4.35 -13.92 -11.79
N ARG A 77 4.60 -14.16 -10.50
CA ARG A 77 3.97 -13.45 -9.39
C ARG A 77 4.43 -12.00 -9.30
N ASP A 78 5.74 -11.77 -9.27
CA ASP A 78 6.34 -10.45 -9.06
C ASP A 78 6.09 -9.51 -10.25
N ASN A 79 5.83 -10.08 -11.45
CA ASN A 79 5.41 -9.34 -12.63
C ASN A 79 3.87 -9.26 -12.81
N ASP A 80 3.06 -9.79 -11.87
CA ASP A 80 1.59 -9.84 -11.95
C ASP A 80 1.08 -10.50 -13.25
N GLU A 81 1.76 -11.56 -13.68
CA GLU A 81 1.49 -12.29 -14.92
C GLU A 81 0.71 -13.59 -14.70
N LEU A 82 0.58 -14.09 -13.46
CA LEU A 82 -0.08 -15.37 -13.14
C LEU A 82 -1.48 -15.49 -13.75
N PHE A 83 -2.29 -14.44 -13.63
CA PHE A 83 -3.68 -14.41 -14.08
C PHE A 83 -3.86 -14.18 -15.57
N ASN A 84 -2.95 -13.41 -16.19
CA ASN A 84 -3.06 -13.01 -17.59
C ASN A 84 -2.25 -13.91 -18.54
N LEU A 85 -1.58 -14.94 -18.00
CA LEU A 85 -0.74 -15.91 -18.72
C LEU A 85 0.39 -15.29 -19.55
N ARG A 86 0.81 -14.03 -19.31
CA ARG A 86 1.94 -13.44 -20.04
C ARG A 86 3.25 -14.17 -19.78
N TRP A 87 3.36 -14.84 -18.63
CA TRP A 87 4.49 -15.71 -18.30
C TRP A 87 4.63 -16.89 -19.29
N THR A 88 3.59 -17.27 -20.03
CA THR A 88 3.66 -18.37 -21.02
C THR A 88 4.63 -18.09 -22.18
N ARG A 89 5.09 -16.84 -22.35
CA ARG A 89 6.23 -16.54 -23.23
C ARG A 89 7.49 -17.34 -22.87
N LEU A 90 7.64 -17.74 -21.61
CA LEU A 90 8.73 -18.59 -21.14
C LEU A 90 8.70 -20.01 -21.74
N LEU A 91 7.52 -20.50 -22.17
CA LEU A 91 7.36 -21.76 -22.90
C LEU A 91 8.07 -21.76 -24.27
N ARG A 92 8.51 -20.59 -24.75
CA ARG A 92 9.21 -20.41 -26.03
C ARG A 92 10.73 -20.36 -25.88
N VAL A 93 11.28 -20.31 -24.67
CA VAL A 93 12.74 -20.19 -24.45
C VAL A 93 13.46 -21.49 -24.82
N SER A 94 13.01 -22.62 -24.28
CA SER A 94 13.60 -23.94 -24.55
C SER A 94 12.56 -25.04 -24.36
N ARG A 95 12.83 -26.25 -24.88
CA ARG A 95 11.98 -27.42 -24.66
C ARG A 95 11.87 -27.75 -23.17
N ARG A 96 13.00 -27.79 -22.47
CA ARG A 96 13.03 -28.02 -21.02
C ARG A 96 12.16 -27.04 -20.24
N TRP A 97 12.22 -25.75 -20.55
CA TRP A 97 11.39 -24.75 -19.86
C TRP A 97 9.91 -24.99 -20.14
N ARG A 98 9.57 -25.29 -21.39
CA ARG A 98 8.20 -25.67 -21.76
C ARG A 98 7.72 -26.89 -20.98
N ASP A 99 8.52 -27.95 -20.91
CA ASP A 99 8.14 -29.19 -20.25
C ASP A 99 7.92 -28.96 -18.75
N ILE A 100 8.87 -28.27 -18.08
CA ILE A 100 8.75 -27.91 -16.66
C ILE A 100 7.48 -27.09 -16.40
N LEU A 101 7.27 -26.02 -17.17
CA LEU A 101 6.16 -25.10 -16.99
C LEU A 101 4.80 -25.73 -17.32
N THR A 102 4.73 -26.61 -18.33
CA THR A 102 3.50 -27.30 -18.74
C THR A 102 3.06 -28.32 -17.68
N HIS A 103 4.01 -28.92 -16.96
CA HIS A 103 3.77 -29.91 -15.90
C HIS A 103 3.84 -29.31 -14.49
N PHE A 104 3.81 -27.98 -14.34
CA PHE A 104 3.81 -27.33 -13.04
C PHE A 104 2.43 -26.73 -12.74
N PRO A 105 1.50 -27.49 -12.11
CA PRO A 105 0.08 -27.15 -12.08
C PRO A 105 -0.23 -25.86 -11.32
N GLU A 106 0.60 -25.50 -10.34
CA GLU A 106 0.44 -24.29 -9.53
C GLU A 106 0.41 -23.03 -10.42
N LEU A 107 1.28 -22.92 -11.43
CA LEU A 107 1.29 -21.78 -12.36
C LEU A 107 0.00 -21.62 -13.17
N TRP A 108 -0.71 -22.73 -13.40
CA TRP A 108 -1.95 -22.76 -14.16
C TRP A 108 -3.19 -22.59 -13.27
N SER A 109 -3.03 -22.60 -11.94
CA SER A 109 -4.13 -22.53 -10.98
C SER A 109 -4.74 -21.12 -10.80
N PHE A 110 -4.26 -20.11 -11.53
CA PHE A 110 -4.69 -18.71 -11.41
C PHE A 110 -5.63 -18.32 -12.55
N ILE A 111 -6.91 -18.12 -12.28
CA ILE A 111 -7.92 -17.80 -13.30
C ILE A 111 -8.46 -16.39 -13.06
N GLU A 112 -8.49 -15.56 -14.10
CA GLU A 112 -9.08 -14.22 -14.06
C GLU A 112 -10.22 -14.10 -15.06
N LEU A 113 -11.38 -13.70 -14.54
CA LEU A 113 -12.53 -13.27 -15.32
C LEU A 113 -12.64 -11.75 -15.25
N SER A 114 -12.17 -11.05 -16.28
CA SER A 114 -12.24 -9.59 -16.36
C SER A 114 -13.02 -9.14 -17.59
N GLY A 115 -14.07 -8.33 -17.39
CA GLY A 115 -14.86 -7.75 -18.48
C GLY A 115 -14.14 -6.60 -19.21
N ALA A 116 -13.20 -5.94 -18.54
CA ALA A 116 -12.56 -4.69 -18.98
C ALA A 116 -11.73 -4.80 -20.26
N ARG A 117 -11.01 -5.91 -20.43
CA ARG A 117 -10.05 -6.07 -21.53
C ARG A 117 -10.69 -6.33 -22.90
N ARG A 118 -12.01 -6.47 -22.97
CA ARG A 118 -12.73 -6.73 -24.23
C ARG A 118 -12.88 -5.51 -25.12
N GLN A 119 -12.74 -4.30 -24.58
CA GLN A 119 -12.93 -3.08 -25.39
C GLN A 119 -11.78 -2.86 -26.38
N ASP A 120 -10.55 -3.23 -26.03
CA ASP A 120 -9.37 -3.03 -26.88
C ASP A 120 -8.98 -4.26 -27.72
N SER A 121 -9.53 -5.44 -27.38
CA SER A 121 -9.20 -6.69 -28.06
C SER A 121 -10.47 -7.44 -28.47
N GLN A 122 -10.60 -7.75 -29.76
CA GLN A 122 -11.61 -8.67 -30.33
C GLN A 122 -11.42 -10.12 -29.82
N MET A 123 -11.13 -10.32 -28.54
CA MET A 123 -11.03 -11.64 -27.97
C MET A 123 -12.45 -12.19 -27.84
N ASP A 124 -12.80 -13.05 -28.80
CA ASP A 124 -14.07 -13.77 -28.80
C ASP A 124 -14.25 -14.55 -27.49
N THR A 125 -15.48 -14.58 -26.98
CA THR A 125 -15.90 -15.34 -25.79
C THR A 125 -15.40 -16.78 -25.83
N ALA A 126 -15.39 -17.40 -27.01
CA ALA A 126 -14.86 -18.75 -27.22
C ALA A 126 -13.36 -18.87 -26.87
N THR A 127 -12.55 -17.86 -27.21
CA THR A 127 -11.11 -17.85 -26.89
C THR A 127 -10.88 -17.75 -25.38
N PHE A 128 -11.69 -16.93 -24.71
CA PHE A 128 -11.63 -16.80 -23.25
C PHE A 128 -12.04 -18.09 -22.54
N GLN A 129 -13.11 -18.75 -22.99
CA GLN A 129 -13.55 -20.04 -22.47
C GLN A 129 -12.46 -21.10 -22.66
N GLN A 130 -11.89 -21.20 -23.86
CA GLN A 130 -10.80 -22.13 -24.16
C GLN A 130 -9.58 -21.90 -23.26
N ARG A 131 -9.26 -20.64 -22.96
CA ARG A 131 -8.19 -20.29 -22.03
C ARG A 131 -8.46 -20.81 -20.62
N CYS A 132 -9.66 -20.58 -20.08
CA CYS A 132 -10.02 -21.03 -18.73
C CYS A 132 -10.02 -22.56 -18.64
N LEU A 133 -10.51 -23.26 -19.68
CA LEU A 133 -10.48 -24.73 -19.75
C LEU A 133 -9.04 -25.26 -19.79
N LEU A 134 -8.15 -24.61 -20.55
CA LEU A 134 -6.73 -24.96 -20.62
C LEU A 134 -6.04 -24.77 -19.26
N GLN A 135 -6.24 -23.62 -18.60
CA GLN A 135 -5.68 -23.37 -17.28
C GLN A 135 -6.13 -24.43 -16.27
N ARG A 136 -7.43 -24.73 -16.26
CA ARG A 136 -7.98 -25.74 -15.37
C ARG A 136 -7.47 -27.14 -15.67
N SER A 137 -7.35 -27.53 -16.94
CA SER A 137 -6.83 -28.85 -17.30
C SER A 137 -5.38 -29.03 -16.87
N HIS A 138 -4.55 -27.99 -17.02
CA HIS A 138 -3.16 -28.01 -16.55
C HIS A 138 -3.01 -27.89 -15.03
N ALA A 139 -3.93 -27.19 -14.36
CA ALA A 139 -3.97 -27.14 -12.89
C ALA A 139 -4.31 -28.51 -12.28
N GLY A 140 -5.08 -29.35 -12.98
CA GLY A 140 -5.42 -30.69 -12.54
C GLY A 140 -6.18 -30.69 -11.20
N LEU A 141 -5.57 -31.26 -10.16
CA LEU A 141 -6.11 -31.30 -8.79
C LEU A 141 -5.60 -30.14 -7.91
N HIS A 142 -4.79 -29.24 -8.45
CA HIS A 142 -4.30 -28.09 -7.71
C HIS A 142 -5.44 -27.13 -7.43
N ALA A 143 -5.54 -26.65 -6.18
CA ALA A 143 -6.57 -25.71 -5.81
C ALA A 143 -6.35 -24.36 -6.52
N LEU A 144 -7.46 -23.77 -6.96
CA LEU A 144 -7.53 -22.62 -7.85
C LEU A 144 -7.59 -21.31 -7.06
N THR A 145 -6.94 -20.30 -7.61
CA THR A 145 -7.09 -18.90 -7.20
C THR A 145 -7.85 -18.17 -8.29
N VAL A 146 -9.05 -17.70 -7.99
CA VAL A 146 -9.96 -17.10 -8.97
C VAL A 146 -10.13 -15.61 -8.67
N ARG A 147 -9.95 -14.77 -9.69
CA ARG A 147 -10.30 -13.33 -9.67
C ARG A 147 -11.46 -13.07 -10.62
N ILE A 148 -12.46 -12.33 -10.17
CA ILE A 148 -13.60 -11.88 -10.97
C ILE A 148 -13.66 -10.36 -10.86
N GLU A 149 -13.47 -9.64 -11.96
CA GLU A 149 -13.47 -8.18 -11.99
C GLU A 149 -14.40 -7.68 -13.11
N THR A 150 -15.42 -6.93 -12.75
CA THR A 150 -16.31 -6.27 -13.72
C THR A 150 -16.08 -4.78 -13.68
N GLU A 151 -16.06 -4.13 -14.85
CA GLU A 151 -15.97 -2.68 -14.85
C GLU A 151 -17.24 -2.07 -14.25
N PHE A 152 -17.04 -1.10 -13.37
CA PHE A 152 -18.12 -0.34 -12.77
C PHE A 152 -18.62 0.78 -13.70
N SER A 153 -18.05 0.92 -14.90
CA SER A 153 -18.57 1.88 -15.86
C SER A 153 -19.96 1.37 -16.25
N GLY A 154 -21.03 2.12 -15.95
CA GLY A 154 -22.44 1.75 -16.18
C GLY A 154 -22.82 1.43 -17.64
N ARG A 155 -21.85 1.17 -18.51
CA ARG A 155 -21.95 0.68 -19.87
C ARG A 155 -21.61 -0.82 -19.92
N GLY A 156 -22.49 -1.64 -19.34
CA GLY A 156 -22.85 -2.95 -19.90
C GLY A 156 -21.78 -4.03 -20.14
N SER A 157 -20.56 -3.97 -19.60
CA SER A 157 -19.64 -5.13 -19.65
C SER A 157 -20.00 -6.17 -18.59
N GLN A 158 -21.17 -6.79 -18.78
CA GLN A 158 -21.62 -7.88 -17.93
C GLN A 158 -20.85 -9.14 -18.28
N ILE A 159 -20.22 -9.76 -17.29
CA ILE A 159 -19.82 -11.17 -17.37
C ILE A 159 -21.11 -11.95 -17.60
N SER A 160 -21.18 -12.73 -18.68
CA SER A 160 -22.41 -13.47 -18.98
C SER A 160 -22.65 -14.54 -17.92
N GLU A 161 -23.91 -14.90 -17.71
CA GLU A 161 -24.24 -16.02 -16.81
C GLU A 161 -23.54 -17.31 -17.25
N GLU A 162 -23.39 -17.51 -18.58
CA GLU A 162 -22.63 -18.61 -19.15
C GLU A 162 -21.17 -18.61 -18.67
N GLU A 163 -20.51 -17.46 -18.62
CA GLU A 163 -19.14 -17.30 -18.11
C GLU A 163 -19.01 -17.65 -16.63
N LEU A 164 -19.99 -17.24 -15.82
CA LEU A 164 -20.08 -17.67 -14.41
C LEU A 164 -20.43 -19.16 -14.29
N ASN A 165 -21.10 -19.75 -15.29
CA ASN A 165 -21.38 -21.18 -15.34
C ASN A 165 -20.16 -22.02 -15.73
N TYR A 166 -19.14 -21.46 -16.39
CA TYR A 166 -17.84 -22.17 -16.49
C TYR A 166 -17.16 -22.31 -15.13
N LEU A 167 -17.40 -21.37 -14.22
CA LEU A 167 -17.03 -21.51 -12.82
C LEU A 167 -17.96 -22.44 -12.03
N ALA A 168 -19.09 -22.93 -12.59
CA ALA A 168 -19.95 -23.92 -11.90
C ALA A 168 -19.19 -25.21 -11.56
N SER A 169 -18.01 -25.41 -12.13
CA SER A 169 -17.09 -26.44 -11.67
C SER A 169 -16.50 -26.26 -10.25
N TRP A 170 -16.86 -25.20 -9.53
CA TRP A 170 -16.73 -25.11 -8.07
C TRP A 170 -17.51 -26.18 -7.32
N ASP A 171 -18.35 -26.94 -8.02
CA ASP A 171 -18.98 -28.15 -7.50
C ASP A 171 -17.96 -29.16 -6.94
N ASP A 172 -16.67 -29.08 -7.33
CA ASP A 172 -15.62 -29.74 -6.54
C ASP A 172 -15.22 -28.87 -5.33
N PRO A 173 -15.66 -29.23 -4.11
CA PRO A 173 -15.41 -28.49 -2.87
C PRO A 173 -13.92 -28.37 -2.50
N ARG A 174 -13.04 -29.12 -3.21
CA ARG A 174 -11.59 -29.15 -3.00
C ARG A 174 -10.82 -28.31 -4.02
N SER A 175 -11.52 -27.65 -4.94
CA SER A 175 -10.88 -26.97 -6.06
C SER A 175 -10.63 -25.49 -5.83
N LEU A 176 -11.26 -24.80 -4.87
CA LEU A 176 -11.17 -23.34 -4.73
C LEU A 176 -10.37 -22.91 -3.48
N LEU A 177 -9.13 -22.47 -3.66
CA LEU A 177 -8.24 -22.01 -2.58
C LEU A 177 -8.49 -20.56 -2.19
N SER A 178 -8.64 -19.69 -3.18
CA SER A 178 -8.82 -18.24 -2.98
C SER A 178 -9.76 -17.68 -4.03
N LEU A 179 -10.68 -16.81 -3.61
CA LEU A 179 -11.63 -16.16 -4.48
C LEU A 179 -11.65 -14.65 -4.18
N SER A 180 -11.44 -13.84 -5.22
CA SER A 180 -11.54 -12.38 -5.15
C SER A 180 -12.51 -11.88 -6.20
N VAL A 181 -13.57 -11.21 -5.77
CA VAL A 181 -14.65 -10.74 -6.63
C VAL A 181 -14.83 -9.24 -6.43
N LYS A 182 -14.70 -8.46 -7.51
CA LYS A 182 -15.02 -7.04 -7.59
C LYS A 182 -16.09 -6.85 -8.65
N CYS A 183 -17.36 -6.73 -8.23
CA CYS A 183 -18.47 -6.81 -9.16
C CYS A 183 -19.74 -6.05 -8.75
N SER A 184 -20.76 -6.08 -9.62
CA SER A 184 -22.11 -5.58 -9.34
C SER A 184 -22.90 -6.53 -8.42
N SER A 185 -24.03 -6.05 -7.89
CA SER A 185 -24.92 -6.81 -6.98
C SER A 185 -25.34 -8.16 -7.55
N THR A 186 -25.72 -8.21 -8.83
CA THR A 186 -26.22 -9.43 -9.47
C THR A 186 -25.14 -10.51 -9.56
N ILE A 187 -23.91 -10.12 -9.89
CA ILE A 187 -22.80 -11.08 -10.01
C ILE A 187 -22.35 -11.54 -8.62
N ALA A 188 -22.31 -10.63 -7.65
CA ALA A 188 -22.01 -10.98 -6.26
C ALA A 188 -23.02 -12.01 -5.72
N LEU A 189 -24.32 -11.80 -6.00
CA LEU A 189 -25.39 -12.72 -5.61
C LEU A 189 -25.23 -14.09 -6.28
N ASN A 190 -24.97 -14.13 -7.59
CA ASN A 190 -24.75 -15.39 -8.32
C ASN A 190 -23.54 -16.16 -7.81
N VAL A 191 -22.45 -15.46 -7.51
CA VAL A 191 -21.25 -16.06 -6.89
C VAL A 191 -21.59 -16.61 -5.50
N ALA A 192 -22.30 -15.83 -4.67
CA ALA A 192 -22.68 -16.26 -3.34
C ALA A 192 -23.59 -17.50 -3.36
N HIS A 193 -24.54 -17.56 -4.29
CA HIS A 193 -25.37 -18.77 -4.51
C HIS A 193 -24.52 -20.00 -4.82
N LYS A 194 -23.52 -19.87 -5.69
CA LYS A 194 -22.61 -20.98 -6.04
C LYS A 194 -21.71 -21.39 -4.88
N LEU A 195 -21.27 -20.46 -4.04
CA LEU A 195 -20.49 -20.78 -2.84
C LEU A 195 -21.37 -21.41 -1.74
N ALA A 196 -22.64 -21.00 -1.64
CA ALA A 196 -23.58 -21.52 -0.65
C ALA A 196 -24.17 -22.89 -1.03
N SER A 197 -24.11 -23.29 -2.30
CA SER A 197 -24.62 -24.59 -2.76
C SER A 197 -23.76 -25.77 -2.29
N HIS A 198 -22.44 -25.56 -2.08
CA HIS A 198 -21.51 -26.62 -1.68
C HIS A 198 -20.49 -26.14 -0.64
N PRO A 199 -20.14 -26.96 0.38
CA PRO A 199 -19.05 -26.65 1.31
C PRO A 199 -17.72 -26.41 0.59
N GLN A 200 -17.02 -25.32 0.89
CA GLN A 200 -15.72 -24.99 0.30
C GLN A 200 -14.60 -25.33 1.29
N LEU A 201 -14.25 -26.63 1.33
CA LEU A 201 -13.39 -27.20 2.39
C LEU A 201 -11.94 -26.72 2.36
N VAL A 202 -11.47 -26.23 1.21
CA VAL A 202 -10.09 -25.75 1.03
C VAL A 202 -9.99 -24.22 0.89
N LEU A 203 -11.12 -23.52 0.88
CA LEU A 203 -11.15 -22.06 0.72
C LEU A 203 -10.46 -21.41 1.92
N ASN A 204 -9.34 -20.74 1.63
CA ASN A 204 -8.51 -20.06 2.61
C ASN A 204 -8.72 -18.54 2.60
N GLU A 205 -9.07 -17.98 1.44
CA GLU A 205 -9.25 -16.54 1.25
C GLU A 205 -10.53 -16.24 0.45
N LEU A 206 -11.34 -15.33 0.98
CA LEU A 206 -12.54 -14.81 0.32
C LEU A 206 -12.51 -13.29 0.34
N LYS A 207 -12.52 -12.67 -0.83
CA LYS A 207 -12.65 -11.22 -1.02
C LYS A 207 -13.87 -10.94 -1.88
N LEU A 208 -14.79 -10.13 -1.37
CA LEU A 208 -15.99 -9.69 -2.07
C LEU A 208 -16.13 -8.17 -1.94
N ASP A 209 -15.75 -7.46 -3.00
CA ASP A 209 -15.93 -6.03 -3.18
C ASP A 209 -17.17 -5.80 -4.04
N HIS A 210 -18.28 -5.55 -3.35
CA HIS A 210 -19.57 -5.25 -3.95
C HIS A 210 -19.77 -3.74 -3.91
N LEU A 211 -20.12 -3.16 -5.06
CA LEU A 211 -20.53 -1.77 -5.12
C LEU A 211 -22.05 -1.74 -5.29
N PRO A 212 -22.81 -1.22 -4.31
CA PRO A 212 -24.25 -1.21 -4.37
C PRO A 212 -24.71 -0.34 -5.54
N GLU A 213 -25.59 -0.91 -6.37
CA GLU A 213 -26.31 -0.13 -7.36
C GLU A 213 -27.27 0.84 -6.64
N ILE A 214 -27.56 1.99 -7.22
CA ILE A 214 -28.56 2.92 -6.67
C ILE A 214 -29.90 2.52 -7.30
N GLY A 215 -30.79 1.90 -6.52
CA GLY A 215 -32.10 1.47 -7.03
C GLY A 215 -33.03 0.90 -5.95
N PRO A 216 -34.34 0.80 -6.23
CA PRO A 216 -35.34 0.33 -5.27
C PRO A 216 -35.24 -1.18 -4.96
N THR A 217 -34.61 -1.98 -5.83
CA THR A 217 -34.44 -3.45 -5.66
C THR A 217 -33.29 -3.83 -4.74
N VAL A 218 -32.43 -2.87 -4.39
CA VAL A 218 -31.17 -3.08 -3.65
C VAL A 218 -31.38 -3.72 -2.28
N PRO A 219 -32.35 -3.30 -1.44
CA PRO A 219 -32.50 -3.88 -0.11
C PRO A 219 -32.85 -5.37 -0.11
N ALA A 220 -33.63 -5.83 -1.10
CA ALA A 220 -34.01 -7.24 -1.22
C ALA A 220 -32.80 -8.11 -1.61
N MET A 221 -32.02 -7.65 -2.59
CA MET A 221 -30.79 -8.34 -3.01
C MET A 221 -29.74 -8.36 -1.91
N GLU A 222 -29.59 -7.27 -1.16
CA GLU A 222 -28.66 -7.20 -0.02
C GLU A 222 -29.07 -8.14 1.11
N ALA A 223 -30.38 -8.24 1.40
CA ALA A 223 -30.90 -9.19 2.39
C ALA A 223 -30.65 -10.64 1.96
N GLU A 224 -30.85 -10.96 0.68
CA GLU A 224 -30.57 -12.28 0.13
C GLU A 224 -29.06 -12.59 0.16
N LEU A 225 -28.22 -11.66 -0.30
CA LEU A 225 -26.78 -11.78 -0.27
C LEU A 225 -26.27 -12.01 1.16
N ARG A 226 -26.80 -11.26 2.13
CA ARG A 226 -26.51 -11.46 3.56
C ARG A 226 -26.84 -12.89 4.00
N SER A 227 -28.03 -13.38 3.69
CA SER A 227 -28.44 -14.76 4.02
C SER A 227 -27.51 -15.80 3.41
N LEU A 228 -27.02 -15.59 2.19
CA LEU A 228 -26.06 -16.51 1.54
C LEU A 228 -24.69 -16.45 2.20
N MET A 229 -24.20 -15.26 2.54
CA MET A 229 -22.95 -15.10 3.28
C MET A 229 -23.00 -15.81 4.64
N ASP A 230 -24.15 -15.77 5.31
CA ASP A 230 -24.37 -16.49 6.57
C ASP A 230 -24.33 -18.00 6.43
N VAL A 231 -24.60 -18.55 5.23
CA VAL A 231 -24.39 -19.96 4.89
C VAL A 231 -22.92 -20.23 4.61
N ILE A 232 -22.28 -19.43 3.78
CA ILE A 232 -20.86 -19.58 3.37
C ILE A 232 -19.94 -19.54 4.58
N LEU A 233 -20.19 -18.62 5.52
CA LEU A 233 -19.37 -18.42 6.72
C LEU A 233 -19.67 -19.41 7.86
N ARG A 234 -20.55 -20.40 7.65
CA ARG A 234 -20.75 -21.48 8.63
C ARG A 234 -19.47 -22.32 8.73
N GLU A 235 -19.18 -22.80 9.93
CA GLU A 235 -18.01 -23.63 10.23
C GLU A 235 -17.87 -24.84 9.31
N ASN A 236 -19.00 -25.48 9.00
CA ASN A 236 -19.02 -26.68 8.16
C ASN A 236 -18.88 -26.38 6.67
N TYR A 237 -19.00 -25.11 6.26
CA TYR A 237 -18.88 -24.69 4.87
C TYR A 237 -17.48 -24.25 4.53
N THR A 238 -16.86 -23.38 5.33
CA THR A 238 -15.52 -22.82 5.03
C THR A 238 -14.57 -23.00 6.22
N PRO A 239 -14.29 -24.25 6.65
CA PRO A 239 -13.54 -24.53 7.88
C PRO A 239 -12.07 -24.05 7.83
N ARG A 240 -11.53 -23.79 6.64
CA ARG A 240 -10.15 -23.35 6.42
C ARG A 240 -10.02 -21.87 6.11
N LEU A 241 -11.11 -21.10 6.15
CA LEU A 241 -11.06 -19.68 5.84
C LEU A 241 -10.19 -18.96 6.88
N GLN A 242 -9.13 -18.30 6.41
CA GLN A 242 -8.22 -17.51 7.25
C GLN A 242 -8.26 -16.03 6.90
N HIS A 243 -8.61 -15.69 5.66
CA HIS A 243 -8.63 -14.31 5.18
C HIS A 243 -9.99 -13.95 4.63
N LEU A 244 -10.65 -12.98 5.24
CA LEU A 244 -11.96 -12.49 4.81
C LEU A 244 -11.88 -10.99 4.54
N SER A 245 -12.29 -10.58 3.34
CA SER A 245 -12.46 -9.18 2.96
C SER A 245 -13.85 -8.97 2.39
N LEU A 246 -14.70 -8.20 3.06
CA LEU A 246 -16.06 -7.90 2.61
C LEU A 246 -16.25 -6.39 2.56
N ARG A 247 -16.74 -5.90 1.43
CA ARG A 247 -17.05 -4.48 1.26
C ARG A 247 -18.49 -4.35 0.78
N VAL A 248 -19.28 -3.62 1.57
CA VAL A 248 -20.73 -3.40 1.42
C VAL A 248 -21.59 -4.66 1.57
N VAL A 249 -21.03 -5.77 2.07
CA VAL A 249 -21.76 -7.03 2.24
C VAL A 249 -22.07 -7.28 3.71
N GLY A 250 -23.36 -7.43 4.03
CA GLY A 250 -23.82 -7.79 5.37
C GLY A 250 -23.68 -9.28 5.70
N PHE A 251 -23.54 -9.61 6.98
CA PHE A 251 -23.49 -10.97 7.52
C PHE A 251 -23.72 -10.97 9.04
N GLU A 252 -23.93 -12.15 9.62
CA GLU A 252 -23.97 -12.41 11.06
C GLU A 252 -22.56 -12.55 11.63
N TRP A 253 -22.15 -11.62 12.49
CA TRP A 253 -20.85 -11.68 13.18
C TRP A 253 -20.63 -12.97 13.98
N ALA A 254 -21.70 -13.62 14.43
CA ALA A 254 -21.66 -14.94 15.09
C ALA A 254 -20.95 -16.03 14.26
N ARG A 255 -20.89 -15.86 12.93
CA ARG A 255 -20.28 -16.83 12.00
C ARG A 255 -18.76 -16.71 11.91
N ILE A 256 -18.23 -15.52 12.15
CA ILE A 256 -16.80 -15.22 12.08
C ILE A 256 -16.03 -15.92 13.22
N ARG A 257 -14.99 -16.67 12.84
CA ARG A 257 -14.12 -17.43 13.74
C ARG A 257 -12.79 -17.77 13.04
N GLY A 258 -11.72 -18.00 13.82
CA GLY A 258 -10.48 -18.62 13.32
C GLY A 258 -9.71 -17.82 12.24
N LEU A 259 -10.06 -16.56 12.00
CA LEU A 259 -9.43 -15.74 10.96
C LEU A 259 -8.05 -15.23 11.39
N ARG A 260 -7.17 -15.02 10.40
CA ARG A 260 -5.90 -14.29 10.47
C ARG A 260 -6.00 -12.88 9.90
N THR A 261 -6.86 -12.68 8.90
CA THR A 261 -7.12 -11.37 8.30
C THR A 261 -8.61 -11.13 8.20
N LEU A 262 -9.05 -9.99 8.69
CA LEU A 262 -10.43 -9.53 8.61
C LEU A 262 -10.46 -8.10 8.12
N HIS A 263 -11.05 -7.88 6.95
CA HIS A 263 -11.22 -6.56 6.35
C HIS A 263 -12.70 -6.34 6.02
N ILE A 264 -13.35 -5.43 6.74
CA ILE A 264 -14.78 -5.17 6.58
C ILE A 264 -14.98 -3.68 6.31
N GLU A 265 -15.64 -3.36 5.21
CA GLU A 265 -16.15 -2.02 4.89
C GLU A 265 -17.68 -2.04 4.90
N CYS A 266 -18.27 -1.58 6.01
CA CYS A 266 -19.70 -1.54 6.24
C CYS A 266 -20.32 -0.25 5.68
N CYS A 267 -21.31 -0.38 4.80
CA CYS A 267 -22.03 0.77 4.23
C CYS A 267 -23.42 1.03 4.83
N HIS A 268 -23.94 0.16 5.70
CA HIS A 268 -25.30 0.29 6.21
C HIS A 268 -25.37 1.01 7.55
N SER A 269 -26.51 1.68 7.80
CA SER A 269 -26.84 2.29 9.09
C SER A 269 -26.75 1.24 10.19
N LEU A 270 -25.88 1.48 11.15
CA LEU A 270 -25.59 0.59 12.26
C LEU A 270 -26.54 0.85 13.44
N ASP A 271 -27.85 0.94 13.21
CA ASP A 271 -28.80 1.27 14.29
C ASP A 271 -29.01 0.13 15.30
N ASP A 272 -28.26 -0.97 15.16
CA ASP A 272 -28.36 -2.15 16.02
C ASP A 272 -27.28 -2.12 17.12
N ARG A 273 -27.69 -2.01 18.38
CA ARG A 273 -26.80 -2.15 19.55
C ARG A 273 -26.10 -3.52 19.55
N ASP A 274 -26.71 -4.54 18.96
CA ASP A 274 -26.11 -5.87 18.86
C ASP A 274 -24.97 -5.93 17.83
N PHE A 275 -24.83 -4.93 16.95
CA PHE A 275 -23.75 -4.88 15.96
C PHE A 275 -22.36 -4.83 16.63
N PHE A 276 -22.17 -3.90 17.56
CA PHE A 276 -20.91 -3.74 18.27
C PHE A 276 -20.56 -4.99 19.08
N ARG A 277 -21.55 -5.52 19.80
CA ARG A 277 -21.41 -6.77 20.55
C ARG A 277 -21.04 -7.94 19.64
N GLY A 278 -21.68 -8.02 18.47
CA GLY A 278 -21.37 -8.99 17.42
C GLY A 278 -19.90 -8.94 17.00
N ILE A 279 -19.37 -7.74 16.75
CA ILE A 279 -17.95 -7.55 16.39
C ILE A 279 -17.04 -8.06 17.50
N ILE A 280 -17.23 -7.61 18.75
CA ILE A 280 -16.35 -8.01 19.85
C ILE A 280 -16.39 -9.53 20.07
N ALA A 281 -17.59 -10.12 20.02
CA ALA A 281 -17.75 -11.55 20.10
C ALA A 281 -17.04 -12.26 18.93
N ALA A 282 -17.09 -11.73 17.71
CA ALA A 282 -16.35 -12.26 16.55
C ALA A 282 -14.83 -12.20 16.74
N LEU A 283 -14.32 -11.06 17.21
CA LEU A 283 -12.89 -10.89 17.47
C LEU A 283 -12.40 -11.84 18.56
N SER A 284 -13.21 -12.09 19.61
CA SER A 284 -12.89 -13.06 20.66
C SER A 284 -12.78 -14.51 20.14
N ARG A 285 -13.44 -14.83 19.02
CA ARG A 285 -13.35 -16.13 18.32
C ARG A 285 -12.17 -16.20 17.33
N CYS A 286 -11.39 -15.13 17.20
CA CYS A 286 -10.26 -15.01 16.29
C CYS A 286 -8.95 -14.62 17.03
N PRO A 287 -8.47 -15.41 18.00
CA PRO A 287 -7.24 -15.07 18.76
C PRO A 287 -5.96 -15.12 17.90
N LEU A 288 -6.02 -15.72 16.71
CA LEU A 288 -4.92 -15.78 15.73
C LEU A 288 -4.96 -14.62 14.73
N LEU A 289 -5.82 -13.60 14.94
CA LEU A 289 -5.97 -12.48 14.04
C LEU A 289 -4.69 -11.63 14.03
N GLU A 290 -4.10 -11.47 12.85
CA GLU A 290 -2.89 -10.69 12.60
C GLU A 290 -3.22 -9.32 12.01
N HIS A 291 -4.28 -9.25 11.19
CA HIS A 291 -4.67 -8.03 10.47
C HIS A 291 -6.16 -7.77 10.64
N LEU A 292 -6.52 -6.62 11.20
CA LEU A 292 -7.89 -6.16 11.33
C LEU A 292 -8.03 -4.80 10.64
N HIS A 293 -8.94 -4.72 9.67
CA HIS A 293 -9.35 -3.48 9.02
C HIS A 293 -10.86 -3.35 9.11
N LEU A 294 -11.34 -2.34 9.81
CA LEU A 294 -12.77 -2.02 9.93
C LEU A 294 -13.02 -0.62 9.39
N HIS A 295 -13.93 -0.48 8.44
CA HIS A 295 -14.39 0.81 7.92
C HIS A 295 -15.91 0.90 8.09
N PHE A 296 -16.36 1.87 8.86
CA PHE A 296 -17.75 2.18 9.13
C PHE A 296 -18.10 3.43 8.36
N ALA A 297 -19.07 3.33 7.44
CA ALA A 297 -19.51 4.48 6.66
C ALA A 297 -20.01 5.58 7.59
N TRP A 298 -21.16 5.44 8.25
CA TRP A 298 -21.74 6.46 9.16
C TRP A 298 -22.46 5.81 10.35
N TYR A 299 -22.40 6.45 11.54
CA TYR A 299 -23.14 6.02 12.74
C TYR A 299 -23.96 7.19 13.31
N LEU A 300 -25.22 6.95 13.64
CA LEU A 300 -26.14 7.93 14.22
C LEU A 300 -26.57 7.60 15.65
N GLY A 301 -26.13 6.48 16.22
CA GLY A 301 -26.59 6.00 17.53
C GLY A 301 -25.81 6.56 18.73
N GLU A 302 -26.28 6.22 19.93
CA GLU A 302 -25.53 6.41 21.17
C GLU A 302 -24.37 5.43 21.24
N GLY A 303 -23.19 5.89 21.68
CA GLY A 303 -21.98 5.07 21.77
C GLY A 303 -22.18 3.76 22.56
N PRO A 304 -21.48 2.68 22.18
CA PRO A 304 -21.63 1.38 22.81
C PRO A 304 -21.20 1.40 24.28
N THR A 305 -22.00 0.79 25.18
CA THR A 305 -21.59 0.51 26.56
C THR A 305 -20.79 -0.80 26.57
N ALA A 306 -19.47 -0.69 26.52
CA ALA A 306 -18.58 -1.84 26.40
C ALA A 306 -18.50 -2.65 27.71
N HIS A 307 -18.85 -3.94 27.66
CA HIS A 307 -18.63 -4.90 28.75
C HIS A 307 -17.88 -6.17 28.31
N GLU A 308 -17.94 -6.53 27.03
CA GLU A 308 -17.24 -7.69 26.49
C GLU A 308 -15.84 -7.31 26.01
N VAL A 309 -14.91 -8.26 26.07
CA VAL A 309 -13.50 -8.03 25.76
C VAL A 309 -12.99 -9.11 24.81
N ALA A 310 -12.19 -8.72 23.81
CA ALA A 310 -11.49 -9.62 22.89
C ALA A 310 -9.97 -9.53 23.09
N SER A 311 -9.33 -10.67 23.37
CA SER A 311 -7.87 -10.79 23.44
C SER A 311 -7.30 -11.09 22.05
N LEU A 312 -6.33 -10.31 21.58
CA LEU A 312 -5.76 -10.39 20.24
C LEU A 312 -4.21 -10.44 20.27
N PRO A 313 -3.62 -11.52 20.83
CA PRO A 313 -2.18 -11.62 21.10
C PRO A 313 -1.29 -11.75 19.86
N ASN A 314 -1.88 -12.00 18.68
CA ASN A 314 -1.13 -12.11 17.42
C ASN A 314 -1.31 -10.89 16.52
N MET A 315 -1.98 -9.84 17.01
CA MET A 315 -2.27 -8.66 16.22
C MET A 315 -0.97 -7.99 15.76
N ARG A 316 -0.86 -7.72 14.46
CA ARG A 316 0.25 -6.99 13.84
C ARG A 316 -0.20 -5.65 13.27
N TYR A 317 -1.45 -5.58 12.82
CA TYR A 317 -1.98 -4.41 12.13
C TYR A 317 -3.46 -4.21 12.44
N LEU A 318 -3.79 -3.11 13.10
CA LEU A 318 -5.15 -2.66 13.36
C LEU A 318 -5.39 -1.34 12.62
N HIS A 319 -6.35 -1.35 11.69
CA HIS A 319 -6.84 -0.15 11.04
C HIS A 319 -8.35 -0.02 11.29
N MET A 320 -8.78 1.12 11.80
CA MET A 320 -10.21 1.43 11.95
C MET A 320 -10.51 2.79 11.36
N ASN A 321 -11.60 2.88 10.61
CA ASN A 321 -12.12 4.12 10.07
C ASN A 321 -13.62 4.22 10.40
N GLY A 322 -14.05 5.27 11.08
CA GLY A 322 -15.47 5.46 11.42
C GLY A 322 -15.68 6.48 12.52
N HIS A 323 -16.87 6.52 13.11
CA HIS A 323 -17.18 7.47 14.19
C HIS A 323 -16.27 7.24 15.41
N ASP A 324 -15.81 8.33 16.04
CA ASP A 324 -14.87 8.28 17.17
C ASP A 324 -15.38 7.43 18.35
N ALA A 325 -16.64 7.57 18.76
CA ALA A 325 -17.27 6.73 19.79
C ALA A 325 -17.21 5.21 19.51
N ILE A 326 -17.36 4.78 18.24
CA ILE A 326 -17.23 3.37 17.87
C ILE A 326 -15.78 2.93 17.99
N CYS A 327 -14.86 3.72 17.41
CA CYS A 327 -13.43 3.42 17.44
C CYS A 327 -12.93 3.33 18.89
N ASP A 328 -13.31 4.26 19.76
CA ASP A 328 -12.98 4.27 21.19
C ASP A 328 -13.55 3.05 21.92
N GLY A 329 -14.84 2.76 21.72
CA GLY A 329 -15.48 1.58 22.31
C GLY A 329 -14.78 0.28 21.89
N LEU A 330 -14.47 0.14 20.60
CA LEU A 330 -13.77 -1.03 20.07
C LEU A 330 -12.39 -1.15 20.69
N LEU A 331 -11.57 -0.09 20.67
CA LEU A 331 -10.22 -0.09 21.26
C LEU A 331 -10.23 -0.52 22.72
N ARG A 332 -11.14 0.03 23.54
CA ARG A 332 -11.27 -0.33 24.96
C ARG A 332 -11.69 -1.79 25.18
N SER A 333 -12.35 -2.39 24.20
CA SER A 333 -12.75 -3.79 24.22
C SER A 333 -11.64 -4.73 23.74
N LEU A 334 -10.56 -4.23 23.15
CA LEU A 334 -9.41 -5.04 22.74
C LEU A 334 -8.40 -5.15 23.89
N ARG A 335 -7.85 -6.36 24.10
CA ARG A 335 -6.79 -6.63 25.08
C ARG A 335 -5.66 -7.43 24.45
N ASP A 336 -4.54 -7.44 25.16
CA ASP A 336 -3.34 -8.21 24.84
C ASP A 336 -2.77 -7.91 23.45
N LEU A 337 -2.95 -6.69 22.95
CA LEU A 337 -2.31 -6.26 21.71
C LEU A 337 -0.79 -6.27 21.91
N PRO A 338 0.00 -6.92 21.03
CA PRO A 338 1.45 -6.85 21.10
C PRO A 338 1.94 -5.40 20.99
N SER A 339 2.94 -5.02 21.78
CA SER A 339 3.52 -3.67 21.75
C SER A 339 4.01 -3.26 20.35
N ALA A 340 4.41 -4.23 19.51
CA ALA A 340 4.83 -4.00 18.13
C ALA A 340 3.68 -3.89 17.10
N ALA A 341 2.43 -4.09 17.52
CA ALA A 341 1.27 -3.99 16.65
C ALA A 341 1.07 -2.54 16.18
N LYS A 342 0.80 -2.37 14.89
CA LYS A 342 0.57 -1.06 14.26
C LYS A 342 -0.89 -0.65 14.43
N LEU A 343 -1.14 0.57 14.91
CA LEU A 343 -2.49 1.10 15.14
C LEU A 343 -2.75 2.32 14.27
N LEU A 344 -3.70 2.24 13.35
CA LEU A 344 -4.08 3.35 12.47
C LEU A 344 -5.56 3.63 12.64
N ILE A 345 -5.91 4.77 13.23
CA ILE A 345 -7.29 5.11 13.54
C ILE A 345 -7.70 6.37 12.80
N MET A 346 -8.74 6.27 11.99
CA MET A 346 -9.44 7.39 11.36
C MET A 346 -10.79 7.55 12.06
N ALA A 347 -10.91 8.59 12.86
CA ALA A 347 -12.05 8.84 13.73
C ALA A 347 -12.63 10.24 13.49
N PRO A 348 -13.19 10.55 12.29
CA PRO A 348 -13.86 11.83 12.09
C PRO A 348 -15.07 11.96 13.03
N ASP A 349 -15.06 13.01 13.85
CA ASP A 349 -16.24 13.50 14.58
C ASP A 349 -17.15 14.22 13.58
N GLU A 350 -18.27 13.56 13.24
CA GLU A 350 -19.27 14.07 12.31
C GLU A 350 -20.46 14.76 12.99
N PHE A 351 -20.59 14.72 14.32
CA PHE A 351 -21.80 15.21 15.00
C PHE A 351 -21.49 16.24 16.10
N ARG A 352 -22.21 17.36 16.05
CA ARG A 352 -21.93 18.54 16.87
C ARG A 352 -22.29 18.27 18.34
N GLY A 353 -21.27 18.10 19.18
CA GLY A 353 -21.00 19.23 20.06
C GLY A 353 -20.91 19.05 21.57
N VAL A 354 -20.60 17.87 22.14
CA VAL A 354 -20.22 17.88 23.57
C VAL A 354 -18.93 17.11 23.88
N ASP A 355 -18.79 15.83 23.54
CA ASP A 355 -17.59 15.07 23.97
C ASP A 355 -16.98 14.27 22.80
N SER A 356 -15.87 14.77 22.25
CA SER A 356 -15.12 13.99 21.26
C SER A 356 -14.31 12.91 21.97
N HIS A 357 -14.45 11.67 21.50
CA HIS A 357 -13.68 10.53 21.97
C HIS A 357 -12.24 10.52 21.44
N ALA A 358 -11.88 11.47 20.56
CA ALA A 358 -10.56 11.57 19.96
C ALA A 358 -9.42 11.58 21.00
N PHE A 359 -9.63 12.25 22.14
CA PHE A 359 -8.64 12.26 23.21
C PHE A 359 -8.47 10.89 23.87
N SER A 360 -9.55 10.19 24.19
CA SER A 360 -9.50 8.82 24.74
C SER A 360 -8.80 7.86 23.76
N ILE A 361 -9.09 7.98 22.47
CA ILE A 361 -8.40 7.21 21.43
C ILE A 361 -6.90 7.53 21.44
N ALA A 362 -6.53 8.82 21.52
CA ALA A 362 -5.14 9.24 21.58
C ALA A 362 -4.43 8.74 22.84
N GLU A 363 -5.08 8.72 24.00
CA GLU A 363 -4.55 8.14 25.24
C GLU A 363 -4.32 6.64 25.10
N TYR A 364 -5.27 5.91 24.50
CA TYR A 364 -5.11 4.47 24.27
C TYR A 364 -3.91 4.19 23.35
N ILE A 365 -3.81 4.90 22.23
CA ILE A 365 -2.71 4.74 21.27
C ILE A 365 -1.38 5.13 21.91
N GLY A 366 -1.35 6.22 22.68
CA GLY A 366 -0.16 6.67 23.40
C GLY A 366 0.31 5.69 24.47
N ALA A 367 -0.63 5.12 25.25
CA ALA A 367 -0.36 4.07 26.22
C ALA A 367 0.19 2.80 25.56
N HIS A 368 -0.37 2.41 24.39
CA HIS A 368 0.14 1.30 23.58
C HIS A 368 1.59 1.52 23.14
N ALA A 369 1.89 2.70 22.58
CA ALA A 369 3.24 3.05 22.15
C ALA A 369 4.23 3.23 23.32
N SER A 370 3.73 3.38 24.55
CA SER A 370 4.55 3.50 25.76
C SER A 370 4.86 2.15 26.43
N GLN A 371 4.33 1.04 25.90
CA GLN A 371 4.58 -0.28 26.46
C GLN A 371 6.06 -0.70 26.35
N ALA A 372 6.49 -1.60 27.23
CA ALA A 372 7.80 -2.23 27.11
C ALA A 372 7.90 -2.98 25.78
N ASN A 373 9.03 -2.81 25.08
CA ASN A 373 9.28 -3.36 23.74
C ASN A 373 8.39 -2.76 22.62
N ALA A 374 7.71 -1.64 22.86
CA ALA A 374 7.11 -0.88 21.76
C ALA A 374 8.21 -0.30 20.86
N PRO A 375 8.01 -0.29 19.52
CA PRO A 375 8.89 0.42 18.60
C PRO A 375 9.06 1.88 18.99
N VAL A 376 10.30 2.38 18.91
CA VAL A 376 10.61 3.75 19.28
C VAL A 376 10.12 4.70 18.21
N ILE A 377 9.27 5.66 18.60
CA ILE A 377 8.83 6.74 17.72
C ILE A 377 9.97 7.76 17.59
N ARG A 378 10.59 7.82 16.41
CA ARG A 378 11.65 8.77 16.07
C ARG A 378 11.12 10.00 15.35
N THR A 379 10.00 9.85 14.66
CA THR A 379 9.41 10.90 13.83
C THR A 379 7.94 11.06 14.14
N ILE A 380 7.52 12.30 14.38
CA ILE A 380 6.11 12.68 14.44
C ILE A 380 5.78 13.50 13.20
N VAL A 381 4.78 13.07 12.45
CA VAL A 381 4.20 13.83 11.34
C VAL A 381 2.88 14.44 11.81
N LEU A 382 2.74 15.75 11.64
CA LEU A 382 1.50 16.46 11.94
C LEU A 382 0.84 16.93 10.63
N GLY A 383 -0.42 16.55 10.47
CA GLY A 383 -1.33 17.12 9.48
C GLY A 383 -2.39 17.93 10.21
N PHE A 384 -2.61 19.17 9.79
CA PHE A 384 -3.68 20.00 10.34
C PHE A 384 -4.21 20.88 9.23
N GLY A 385 -5.51 20.87 8.95
CA GLY A 385 -6.03 21.69 7.86
C GLY A 385 -7.54 21.66 7.70
N PRO A 386 -8.10 22.61 6.93
CA PRO A 386 -9.52 22.63 6.64
C PRO A 386 -9.91 21.39 5.83
N MET A 387 -10.97 20.73 6.25
CA MET A 387 -11.63 19.67 5.49
C MET A 387 -12.58 20.32 4.49
N VAL A 388 -12.23 20.25 3.20
CA VAL A 388 -13.10 20.71 2.11
C VAL A 388 -14.13 19.63 1.83
N LEU A 389 -15.26 19.69 2.53
CA LEU A 389 -16.48 18.97 2.15
C LEU A 389 -17.37 19.92 1.37
N GLU A 390 -17.80 19.51 0.17
CA GLU A 390 -18.54 20.36 -0.76
C GLU A 390 -19.93 20.79 -0.21
N ASP A 391 -20.44 20.13 0.83
CA ASP A 391 -21.84 20.28 1.28
C ASP A 391 -22.05 20.74 2.74
N ILE A 392 -21.01 21.08 3.52
CA ILE A 392 -21.18 21.46 4.94
C ILE A 392 -20.91 22.95 5.18
N ALA A 393 -21.91 23.66 5.72
CA ALA A 393 -21.86 25.11 5.97
C ALA A 393 -20.81 25.56 7.00
N THR A 394 -20.27 24.66 7.82
CA THR A 394 -19.23 24.97 8.80
C THR A 394 -17.91 24.27 8.45
N PRO A 395 -16.80 25.01 8.26
CA PRO A 395 -15.53 24.40 7.92
C PRO A 395 -15.03 23.59 9.13
N ARG A 396 -14.86 22.29 8.92
CA ARG A 396 -14.24 21.39 9.88
C ARG A 396 -12.74 21.41 9.69
N TRP A 397 -11.99 21.23 10.77
CA TRP A 397 -10.56 21.03 10.70
C TRP A 397 -10.26 19.56 10.91
N ARG A 398 -9.29 19.05 10.17
CA ARG A 398 -8.77 17.71 10.33
C ARG A 398 -7.44 17.80 11.05
N LEU A 399 -7.27 16.97 12.08
CA LEU A 399 -6.02 16.75 12.79
C LEU A 399 -5.54 15.33 12.49
N CYS A 400 -4.28 15.21 12.09
CA CYS A 400 -3.60 13.95 11.86
C CYS A 400 -2.28 13.95 12.63
N VAL A 401 -2.06 12.93 13.44
CA VAL A 401 -0.81 12.69 14.17
C VAL A 401 -0.31 11.31 13.79
N ILE A 402 0.92 11.21 13.30
CA ILE A 402 1.52 9.94 12.86
C ILE A 402 2.88 9.73 13.49
N GLY A 403 3.08 8.59 14.14
CA GLY A 403 4.34 8.16 14.75
C GLY A 403 5.04 7.11 13.89
N ARG A 404 6.32 7.34 13.59
CA ARG A 404 7.15 6.45 12.77
C ARG A 404 8.46 6.10 13.46
N GLU A 405 8.96 4.91 13.14
CA GLU A 405 10.27 4.40 13.59
C GLU A 405 11.44 5.05 12.83
N CYS A 406 11.20 5.46 11.58
CA CYS A 406 12.22 6.03 10.70
C CYS A 406 11.80 7.41 10.16
N PRO A 407 12.74 8.36 9.99
CA PRO A 407 12.50 9.67 9.37
C PRO A 407 12.36 9.67 7.85
N GLU A 408 12.37 8.53 7.18
CA GLU A 408 12.24 8.45 5.73
C GLU A 408 11.06 9.29 5.21
N ALA A 409 11.42 10.36 4.50
CA ALA A 409 10.50 11.36 4.01
C ALA A 409 9.84 10.82 2.73
N PHE A 410 8.55 10.49 2.82
CA PHE A 410 7.78 10.17 1.63
C PHE A 410 7.15 11.45 1.07
N VAL A 411 7.60 11.84 -0.13
CA VAL A 411 7.35 13.17 -0.74
C VAL A 411 6.04 13.21 -1.54
N GLU A 412 5.62 12.08 -2.12
CA GLU A 412 4.57 12.11 -3.16
C GLU A 412 3.13 11.95 -2.64
N GLU A 413 2.91 11.43 -1.43
CA GLU A 413 1.56 10.99 -1.01
C GLU A 413 0.69 12.11 -0.42
N TRP A 414 1.30 13.10 0.21
CA TRP A 414 0.60 14.05 1.09
C TRP A 414 -0.16 15.15 0.36
N SER A 415 0.24 15.47 -0.88
CA SER A 415 -0.28 16.64 -1.58
C SER A 415 -1.54 16.38 -2.42
N ARG A 416 -1.99 15.12 -2.56
CA ARG A 416 -3.08 14.76 -3.47
C ARG A 416 -4.26 14.01 -2.85
N SER A 417 -4.12 13.46 -1.64
CA SER A 417 -5.18 12.63 -1.07
C SER A 417 -6.20 13.45 -0.25
N ARG A 418 -7.49 13.10 -0.37
CA ARG A 418 -8.59 13.65 0.43
C ARG A 418 -8.53 13.24 1.91
N SER A 419 -7.69 12.28 2.28
CA SER A 419 -7.34 11.92 3.66
C SER A 419 -5.89 11.44 3.71
N TYR A 420 -5.17 11.82 4.77
CA TYR A 420 -3.76 11.50 4.94
C TYR A 420 -3.55 10.01 5.18
N LEU A 421 -4.47 9.37 5.93
CA LEU A 421 -4.45 7.94 6.14
C LEU A 421 -5.10 7.15 5.00
N GLN A 422 -6.05 7.73 4.27
CA GLN A 422 -6.72 7.01 3.18
C GLN A 422 -5.78 6.65 2.01
N SER A 423 -4.68 7.38 1.82
CA SER A 423 -3.68 7.01 0.81
C SER A 423 -2.94 5.71 1.16
N TYR A 424 -2.78 5.42 2.46
CA TYR A 424 -2.24 4.15 2.94
C TYR A 424 -3.22 2.98 2.76
N THR A 425 -4.52 3.25 2.64
CA THR A 425 -5.57 2.22 2.72
C THR A 425 -6.23 1.92 1.38
N LYS A 426 -6.25 2.88 0.44
CA LYS A 426 -6.79 2.67 -0.92
C LYS A 426 -5.84 1.83 -1.77
N GLU A 427 -6.11 0.53 -1.83
CA GLU A 427 -5.60 -0.41 -2.84
C GLU A 427 -4.09 -0.32 -3.07
N GLN A 428 -3.28 -0.15 -2.02
CA GLN A 428 -1.87 -0.48 -2.15
C GLN A 428 -1.81 -1.97 -2.46
N LYS A 429 -1.48 -2.29 -3.72
CA LYS A 429 -1.01 -3.61 -4.12
C LYS A 429 -0.11 -4.14 -3.00
N PRO A 430 -0.24 -5.40 -2.56
CA PRO A 430 0.56 -6.01 -1.49
C PRO A 430 2.07 -6.12 -1.80
N LEU A 431 2.62 -5.28 -2.70
CA LEU A 431 3.92 -5.40 -3.33
C LEU A 431 4.81 -4.15 -3.17
N ARG A 432 4.44 -3.17 -2.34
CA ARG A 432 5.40 -2.15 -1.89
C ARG A 432 5.58 -2.22 -0.37
N GLU A 433 6.08 -3.36 0.10
CA GLU A 433 6.68 -3.54 1.43
C GLU A 433 7.80 -2.54 1.75
N THR A 434 8.22 -1.75 0.76
CA THR A 434 9.27 -0.75 0.83
C THR A 434 8.85 0.59 1.43
N ILE A 435 7.54 0.88 1.56
CA ILE A 435 7.13 2.12 2.24
C ILE A 435 7.12 1.85 3.74
N PRO A 436 7.93 2.57 4.56
CA PRO A 436 7.86 2.45 6.00
C PRO A 436 6.46 2.84 6.48
N SER A 437 5.67 1.82 6.82
CA SER A 437 4.32 2.01 7.33
C SER A 437 4.36 2.73 8.68
N PRO A 438 3.35 3.56 9.02
CA PRO A 438 3.23 4.12 10.36
C PRO A 438 3.24 3.02 11.43
N TYR A 439 3.86 3.31 12.58
CA TYR A 439 3.70 2.48 13.75
C TYR A 439 2.36 2.81 14.43
N ILE A 440 2.12 4.09 14.71
CA ILE A 440 0.83 4.58 15.22
C ILE A 440 0.34 5.78 14.43
N ALA A 441 -0.97 5.91 14.26
CA ALA A 441 -1.59 7.05 13.61
C ALA A 441 -3.00 7.32 14.13
N LEU A 442 -3.33 8.60 14.27
CA LEU A 442 -4.68 9.09 14.56
C LEU A 442 -5.03 10.22 13.58
N GLU A 443 -6.11 10.06 12.83
CA GLU A 443 -6.74 11.13 12.04
C GLU A 443 -8.13 11.39 12.62
N THR A 444 -8.37 12.59 13.12
CA THR A 444 -9.65 13.02 13.71
C THR A 444 -10.08 14.36 13.12
N THR A 445 -11.32 14.75 13.35
CA THR A 445 -11.76 16.13 13.13
C THR A 445 -11.77 16.90 14.44
N VAL A 446 -11.57 18.21 14.35
CA VAL A 446 -11.76 19.15 15.45
C VAL A 446 -12.67 20.30 14.99
N SER A 447 -13.48 20.79 15.91
CA SER A 447 -14.36 21.94 15.66
C SER A 447 -13.53 23.19 15.33
N ARG A 448 -14.10 24.09 14.52
CA ARG A 448 -13.41 25.27 14.01
C ARG A 448 -12.82 26.11 15.16
N PRO A 449 -11.55 26.56 15.06
CA PRO A 449 -10.84 27.31 16.11
C PRO A 449 -11.30 28.77 16.27
N GLU A 450 -12.59 29.09 16.19
CA GLU A 450 -13.06 30.48 16.27
C GLU A 450 -12.91 31.13 17.66
N VAL A 451 -12.49 30.37 18.69
CA VAL A 451 -12.09 30.91 19.99
C VAL A 451 -10.74 30.31 20.38
N ASP A 452 -9.66 31.07 20.19
CA ASP A 452 -8.23 30.69 20.14
C ASP A 452 -7.65 29.87 21.32
N GLY A 453 -8.42 29.51 22.35
CA GLY A 453 -7.94 28.76 23.52
C GLY A 453 -8.25 27.27 23.50
N ALA A 454 -9.49 26.88 23.20
CA ALA A 454 -9.97 25.51 23.45
C ALA A 454 -9.41 24.46 22.46
N VAL A 455 -9.20 24.85 21.20
CA VAL A 455 -8.65 23.94 20.17
C VAL A 455 -7.18 23.65 20.43
N ASN A 456 -6.41 24.65 20.90
CA ASN A 456 -5.02 24.46 21.31
C ASN A 456 -4.93 23.42 22.43
N GLY A 457 -5.84 23.48 23.41
CA GLY A 457 -5.94 22.48 24.49
C GLY A 457 -6.05 21.06 23.94
N ARG A 458 -7.14 20.76 23.21
CA ARG A 458 -7.38 19.39 22.70
C ARG A 458 -6.30 18.89 21.75
N PHE A 459 -5.78 19.76 20.87
CA PHE A 459 -4.66 19.42 20.00
C PHE A 459 -3.44 19.00 20.81
N MET A 460 -3.10 19.78 21.84
CA MET A 460 -1.96 19.47 22.69
C MET A 460 -2.19 18.29 23.59
N ASP A 461 -3.40 18.08 24.09
CA ASP A 461 -3.76 16.91 24.88
C ASP A 461 -3.54 15.62 24.06
N ILE A 462 -3.97 15.60 22.79
CA ILE A 462 -3.75 14.47 21.87
C ILE A 462 -2.26 14.22 21.61
N VAL A 463 -1.48 15.26 21.35
CA VAL A 463 -0.05 15.09 21.05
C VAL A 463 0.72 14.72 22.32
N ALA A 464 0.33 15.25 23.48
CA ALA A 464 0.98 15.02 24.77
C ALA A 464 0.72 13.63 25.33
N SER A 465 -0.36 12.95 24.90
CA SER A 465 -0.64 11.59 25.33
C SER A 465 0.32 10.55 24.74
N TRP A 466 1.16 10.93 23.77
CA TRP A 466 2.08 10.03 23.07
C TRP A 466 3.49 10.06 23.68
N PRO A 467 4.30 9.00 23.52
CA PRO A 467 5.67 8.97 24.07
C PRO A 467 6.63 9.82 23.23
N LEU A 468 6.73 11.11 23.55
CA LEU A 468 7.51 12.08 22.76
C LEU A 468 9.01 12.12 23.08
N SER A 469 9.46 11.49 24.17
CA SER A 469 10.82 11.61 24.72
C SER A 469 11.96 11.13 23.82
N GLN A 470 11.65 10.42 22.73
CA GLN A 470 12.64 9.91 21.77
C GLN A 470 12.42 10.41 20.36
N VAL A 471 11.49 11.35 20.18
CA VAL A 471 11.21 11.98 18.90
C VAL A 471 12.37 12.91 18.57
N ALA A 472 13.03 12.63 17.45
CA ALA A 472 14.15 13.41 16.93
C ALA A 472 13.71 14.31 15.76
N VAL A 473 12.65 13.92 15.04
CA VAL A 473 12.17 14.61 13.84
C VAL A 473 10.70 14.98 13.96
N LEU A 474 10.40 16.25 13.70
CA LEU A 474 9.04 16.78 13.60
C LEU A 474 8.75 17.18 12.14
N ASP A 475 7.86 16.45 11.47
CA ASP A 475 7.46 16.73 10.09
C ASP A 475 6.14 17.50 10.08
N LEU A 476 6.20 18.76 9.65
CA LEU A 476 5.08 19.69 9.62
C LEU A 476 4.68 20.06 8.18
N ARG A 477 5.14 19.32 7.17
CA ARG A 477 4.85 19.61 5.76
C ARG A 477 3.35 19.60 5.44
N ALA A 478 2.57 18.82 6.19
CA ALA A 478 1.12 18.71 6.03
C ALA A 478 0.33 19.57 7.03
N ALA A 479 1.00 20.32 7.89
CA ALA A 479 0.37 21.06 8.96
C ALA A 479 0.01 22.50 8.52
N ASN A 480 -1.11 23.01 9.01
CA ASN A 480 -1.57 24.40 8.88
C ASN A 480 -1.68 25.03 10.27
N LEU A 481 -0.56 25.07 10.98
CA LEU A 481 -0.47 25.52 12.36
C LEU A 481 -0.32 27.03 12.41
N ARG A 482 -0.86 27.62 13.47
CA ARG A 482 -0.61 29.01 13.86
C ARG A 482 0.52 29.11 14.88
N TYR A 483 1.11 30.30 15.01
CA TYR A 483 2.13 30.64 16.00
C TYR A 483 1.93 30.00 17.39
N ALA A 484 0.74 30.12 18.00
CA ALA A 484 0.47 29.58 19.33
C ALA A 484 0.63 28.05 19.42
N HIS A 485 0.26 27.32 18.36
CA HIS A 485 0.51 25.88 18.28
C HIS A 485 2.01 25.60 18.16
N CYS A 486 2.72 26.37 17.35
CA CYS A 486 4.17 26.24 17.17
C CYS A 486 4.92 26.44 18.50
N GLU A 487 4.60 27.49 19.27
CA GLU A 487 5.20 27.73 20.58
C GLU A 487 4.98 26.56 21.52
N ALA A 488 3.75 26.07 21.61
CA ALA A 488 3.43 24.97 22.49
C ALA A 488 4.10 23.64 22.02
N LEU A 489 4.28 23.42 20.71
CA LEU A 489 5.01 22.27 20.19
C LEU A 489 6.49 22.32 20.59
N LEU A 490 7.13 23.49 20.52
CA LEU A 490 8.52 23.66 20.95
C LEU A 490 8.71 23.34 22.43
N ASN A 491 7.70 23.61 23.27
CA ASN A 491 7.74 23.28 24.69
C ASN A 491 7.56 21.77 24.97
N MET A 492 6.84 21.05 24.10
CA MET A 492 6.60 19.62 24.26
C MET A 492 7.76 18.76 23.74
N PHE A 493 8.31 19.12 22.58
CA PHE A 493 9.27 18.34 21.81
C PHE A 493 10.73 18.69 22.14
N HIS A 494 11.11 18.57 23.41
CA HIS A 494 12.45 18.94 23.90
C HIS A 494 13.60 18.08 23.35
N THR A 495 13.33 16.87 22.85
CA THR A 495 14.35 16.00 22.23
C THR A 495 14.43 16.13 20.72
N THR A 496 13.51 16.86 20.10
CA THR A 496 13.50 17.02 18.65
C THR A 496 14.70 17.85 18.23
N THR A 497 15.47 17.33 17.29
CA THR A 497 16.64 18.02 16.72
C THR A 497 16.33 18.59 15.35
N THR A 498 15.34 18.04 14.66
CA THR A 498 15.07 18.32 13.25
C THR A 498 13.61 18.67 13.02
N VAL A 499 13.34 19.74 12.26
CA VAL A 499 12.00 20.03 11.73
C VAL A 499 12.00 19.98 10.21
N ILE A 500 10.96 19.39 9.62
CA ILE A 500 10.72 19.37 8.17
C ILE A 500 9.51 20.26 7.86
N LEU A 501 9.70 21.23 6.98
CA LEU A 501 8.75 22.29 6.67
C LEU A 501 8.53 22.43 5.17
N ARG A 502 7.35 22.91 4.77
CA ARG A 502 7.15 23.48 3.42
C ARG A 502 7.41 24.99 3.49
N PRO A 503 8.45 25.52 2.82
CA PRO A 503 8.83 26.92 2.98
C PRO A 503 7.71 27.89 2.56
N GLU A 504 6.86 27.50 1.61
CA GLU A 504 5.72 28.27 1.12
C GLU A 504 4.48 28.22 2.04
N SER A 505 4.52 27.48 3.15
CA SER A 505 3.39 27.35 4.06
C SER A 505 3.38 28.45 5.12
N GLY A 506 2.18 28.88 5.55
CA GLY A 506 2.02 29.77 6.70
C GLY A 506 2.60 29.15 7.99
N THR A 507 2.45 27.83 8.16
CA THR A 507 3.06 27.07 9.26
C THR A 507 4.56 27.28 9.35
N ALA A 508 5.28 27.19 8.22
CA ALA A 508 6.73 27.36 8.24
C ALA A 508 7.12 28.77 8.67
N PHE A 509 6.41 29.79 8.20
CA PHE A 509 6.62 31.17 8.65
C PHE A 509 6.40 31.32 10.16
N ASP A 510 5.25 30.89 10.67
CA ASP A 510 4.88 30.98 12.08
C ASP A 510 5.81 30.15 12.98
N PHE A 511 6.26 28.99 12.51
CA PHE A 511 7.17 28.12 13.26
C PHE A 511 8.57 28.72 13.40
N ILE A 512 9.11 29.32 12.33
CA ILE A 512 10.41 30.02 12.41
C ILE A 512 10.32 31.24 13.34
N ASP A 513 9.20 31.97 13.34
CA ASP A 513 9.02 33.09 14.27
C ASP A 513 8.92 32.64 15.73
N ALA A 514 8.24 31.50 15.97
CA ALA A 514 8.20 30.86 17.29
C ALA A 514 9.61 30.42 17.74
N LEU A 515 10.45 29.86 16.85
CA LEU A 515 11.85 29.51 17.16
C LEU A 515 12.67 30.74 17.59
N ARG A 516 12.54 31.87 16.90
CA ARG A 516 13.23 33.12 17.28
C ARG A 516 12.77 33.64 18.64
N THR A 517 11.47 33.55 18.91
CA THR A 517 10.93 33.95 20.22
C THR A 517 11.46 33.04 21.32
N HIS A 518 11.47 31.73 21.08
CA HIS A 518 12.04 30.74 22.00
C HIS A 518 13.52 31.04 22.28
N LEU A 519 14.32 31.28 21.24
CA LEU A 519 15.75 31.62 21.37
C LEU A 519 15.99 32.87 22.22
N LYS A 520 15.19 33.92 22.03
CA LYS A 520 15.29 35.16 22.82
C LYS A 520 14.94 34.92 24.29
N LYS A 521 13.92 34.09 24.55
CA LYS A 521 13.41 33.78 25.88
C LYS A 521 14.33 32.83 26.66
N HIS A 522 14.80 31.76 26.02
CA HIS A 522 15.54 30.68 26.67
C HIS A 522 17.06 30.76 26.48
N ARG A 523 17.55 31.62 25.58
CA ARG A 523 18.98 31.76 25.25
C ARG A 523 19.63 30.45 24.80
N SER A 524 18.85 29.60 24.16
CA SER A 524 19.29 28.32 23.57
C SER A 524 18.46 28.03 22.32
N ARG A 525 19.06 27.36 21.35
CA ARG A 525 18.33 26.89 20.16
C ARG A 525 17.43 25.71 20.54
N ALA A 526 16.22 25.67 19.98
CA ALA A 526 15.31 24.55 20.21
C ALA A 526 15.60 23.35 19.28
N LEU A 527 16.19 23.61 18.11
CA LEU A 527 16.44 22.63 17.07
C LEU A 527 17.88 22.77 16.56
N ALA A 528 18.44 21.68 16.03
CA ALA A 528 19.73 21.67 15.36
C ALA A 528 19.60 21.78 13.83
N HIS A 529 18.54 21.22 13.24
CA HIS A 529 18.36 21.10 11.79
C HIS A 529 17.00 21.63 11.33
N ILE A 530 17.00 22.35 10.22
CA ILE A 530 15.79 22.78 9.51
C ILE A 530 15.84 22.24 8.08
N VAL A 531 14.83 21.47 7.69
CA VAL A 531 14.70 20.91 6.33
C VAL A 531 13.50 21.54 5.64
N PHE A 532 13.73 22.17 4.49
CA PHE A 532 12.68 22.70 3.62
C PHE A 532 12.41 21.74 2.45
N ASP A 533 11.18 21.25 2.37
CA ASP A 533 10.69 20.48 1.23
C ASP A 533 10.11 21.43 0.18
N ALA A 534 10.89 21.67 -0.87
CA ALA A 534 10.54 22.54 -1.98
C ALA A 534 9.80 21.81 -3.13
N GLY A 535 9.39 20.55 -2.91
CA GLY A 535 8.76 19.72 -3.95
C GLY A 535 7.41 20.21 -4.46
N THR A 536 6.77 21.14 -3.75
CA THR A 536 5.39 21.61 -4.02
C THR A 536 5.28 23.10 -4.30
N ILE A 537 6.39 23.83 -4.46
CA ILE A 537 6.39 25.27 -4.75
C ILE A 537 5.77 25.48 -6.15
N ARG A 538 4.44 25.61 -6.19
CA ARG A 538 3.67 25.72 -7.42
C ARG A 538 4.02 27.02 -8.13
N ARG A 539 4.32 26.95 -9.44
CA ARG A 539 4.09 28.07 -10.35
C ARG A 539 2.59 28.34 -10.36
N GLN A 540 2.13 29.17 -9.44
CA GLN A 540 0.75 29.62 -9.47
C GLN A 540 0.60 30.41 -10.77
N LYS A 541 -0.23 29.92 -11.69
CA LYS A 541 -0.66 30.73 -12.84
C LYS A 541 -1.34 31.95 -12.23
N ARG A 542 -0.71 33.13 -12.39
CA ARG A 542 -1.11 34.44 -11.83
C ARG A 542 -2.59 34.46 -11.45
N SER A 543 -2.87 34.16 -10.18
CA SER A 543 -4.19 34.43 -9.61
C SER A 543 -4.36 35.94 -9.61
N ARG A 544 -5.55 36.45 -9.96
CA ARG A 544 -5.80 37.91 -10.07
C ARG A 544 -5.86 38.64 -8.72
N PHE A 545 -5.56 37.96 -7.61
CA PHE A 545 -5.64 38.51 -6.26
C PHE A 545 -4.27 38.95 -5.74
N LEU A 546 -4.25 40.02 -4.93
CA LEU A 546 -3.07 40.71 -4.36
C LEU A 546 -2.28 39.89 -3.30
N GLU A 547 -2.54 38.58 -3.16
CA GLU A 547 -1.82 37.76 -2.18
C GLU A 547 -0.36 37.53 -2.62
N PRO A 548 0.61 37.58 -1.70
CA PRO A 548 1.99 37.28 -2.01
C PRO A 548 2.09 35.89 -2.65
N THR A 549 2.87 35.77 -3.72
CA THR A 549 3.06 34.49 -4.39
C THR A 549 3.67 33.49 -3.40
N TYR A 550 3.31 32.21 -3.52
CA TYR A 550 3.91 31.13 -2.72
C TYR A 550 5.44 31.15 -2.76
N GLU A 551 6.02 31.56 -3.89
CA GLU A 551 7.46 31.78 -4.07
C GLU A 551 8.00 32.90 -3.17
N ALA A 552 7.33 34.06 -3.14
CA ALA A 552 7.74 35.17 -2.28
C ALA A 552 7.66 34.79 -0.80
N LEU A 553 6.62 34.04 -0.41
CA LEU A 553 6.50 33.51 0.95
C LEU A 553 7.62 32.50 1.25
N ALA A 554 7.89 31.56 0.34
CA ALA A 554 8.96 30.58 0.50
C ALA A 554 10.33 31.22 0.69
N ARG A 555 10.67 32.22 -0.14
CA ARG A 555 11.92 32.99 0.00
C ARG A 555 11.96 33.75 1.31
N ARG A 556 10.86 34.40 1.71
CA ARG A 556 10.76 35.11 2.98
C ARG A 556 10.99 34.18 4.17
N THR A 557 10.38 32.99 4.16
CA THR A 557 10.57 31.96 5.19
C THR A 557 12.01 31.48 5.26
N ALA A 558 12.65 31.24 4.11
CA ALA A 558 14.07 30.87 4.05
C ALA A 558 14.98 31.97 4.62
N ILE A 559 14.75 33.24 4.25
CA ILE A 559 15.48 34.39 4.81
C ILE A 559 15.31 34.47 6.34
N LEU A 560 14.09 34.27 6.85
CA LEU A 560 13.84 34.27 8.29
C LEU A 560 14.57 33.13 9.00
N ALA A 561 14.67 31.95 8.39
CA ALA A 561 15.45 30.84 8.96
C ALA A 561 16.94 31.17 9.01
N LEU A 562 17.50 31.82 7.99
CA LEU A 562 18.90 32.28 7.99
C LEU A 562 19.14 33.37 9.05
N GLN A 563 18.20 34.31 9.22
CA GLN A 563 18.27 35.29 10.30
C GLN A 563 18.24 34.63 11.69
N TYR A 564 17.38 33.62 11.87
CA TYR A 564 17.37 32.82 13.09
C TYR A 564 18.71 32.12 13.34
N SER A 565 19.34 31.54 12.30
CA SER A 565 20.69 30.96 12.41
C SER A 565 21.73 31.97 12.90
N SER A 566 21.69 33.19 12.35
CA SER A 566 22.57 34.30 12.76
C SER A 566 22.37 34.69 14.22
N GLU A 567 21.11 34.83 14.65
CA GLU A 567 20.75 35.11 16.05
C GLU A 567 21.23 34.00 17.00
N ALA A 568 21.10 32.74 16.57
CA ALA A 568 21.52 31.57 17.36
C ALA A 568 23.04 31.50 17.49
N ARG A 569 23.78 31.80 16.41
CA ARG A 569 25.24 31.91 16.46
C ARG A 569 25.73 33.05 17.36
N ALA A 570 25.07 34.19 17.33
CA ALA A 570 25.44 35.36 18.14
C ALA A 570 25.38 35.07 19.65
N ILE A 571 24.55 34.11 20.08
CA ILE A 571 24.48 33.67 21.47
C ILE A 571 25.36 32.43 21.77
N GLY A 572 26.16 31.98 20.80
CA GLY A 572 27.06 30.83 20.94
C GLY A 572 26.42 29.46 20.72
N ASP A 573 25.22 29.40 20.15
CA ASP A 573 24.47 28.15 19.93
C ASP A 573 23.92 28.05 18.49
N PRO A 574 24.79 27.99 17.46
CA PRO A 574 24.40 28.04 16.05
C PRO A 574 23.61 26.80 15.60
N LEU A 575 22.73 26.92 14.59
CA LEU A 575 22.16 25.74 13.94
C LEU A 575 23.23 24.89 13.25
N ASP A 576 22.97 23.60 13.09
CA ASP A 576 23.86 22.68 12.40
C ASP A 576 23.72 22.83 10.90
N THR A 577 22.51 22.60 10.42
CA THR A 577 22.21 22.63 8.99
C THR A 577 20.86 23.28 8.70
N VAL A 578 20.82 23.93 7.55
CA VAL A 578 19.59 24.24 6.83
C VAL A 578 19.66 23.47 5.51
N GLU A 579 18.66 22.64 5.23
CA GLU A 579 18.62 21.79 4.04
C GLU A 579 17.42 22.14 3.16
N VAL A 580 17.60 22.05 1.83
CA VAL A 580 16.50 22.12 0.87
C VAL A 580 16.45 20.86 0.01
N ILE A 581 15.31 20.17 0.06
CA ILE A 581 15.03 18.91 -0.65
C ILE A 581 13.94 19.09 -1.71
N ASN A 582 13.90 18.13 -2.66
CA ASN A 582 12.91 18.00 -3.73
C ASN A 582 12.73 19.23 -4.64
N GLU A 583 13.65 20.18 -4.56
CA GLU A 583 13.63 21.35 -5.41
C GLU A 583 13.83 20.96 -6.88
N GLY A 584 12.91 21.39 -7.74
CA GLY A 584 13.00 21.16 -9.19
C GLY A 584 12.64 19.74 -9.65
N VAL A 585 12.14 18.87 -8.75
CA VAL A 585 11.67 17.51 -9.14
C VAL A 585 10.54 17.56 -10.17
N SER A 586 9.70 18.61 -10.13
CA SER A 586 8.72 18.86 -11.18
C SER A 586 9.13 20.03 -12.07
N SER A 587 9.11 19.83 -13.39
CA SER A 587 9.26 20.89 -14.38
C SER A 587 8.21 22.00 -14.29
N LYS A 588 7.14 21.79 -13.49
CA LYS A 588 6.08 22.75 -13.23
C LYS A 588 6.41 23.75 -12.12
N TYR A 589 7.51 23.59 -11.40
CA TYR A 589 7.84 24.36 -10.20
C TYR A 589 9.10 25.21 -10.41
N GLU A 590 9.13 26.40 -9.80
CA GLU A 590 10.35 27.21 -9.77
C GLU A 590 11.21 26.79 -8.60
N PRO A 591 12.53 26.71 -8.79
CA PRO A 591 13.42 26.47 -7.68
C PRO A 591 13.36 27.64 -6.71
N LEU A 592 13.42 27.34 -5.41
CA LEU A 592 13.53 28.34 -4.36
C LEU A 592 14.81 29.17 -4.55
N PHE A 593 15.89 28.49 -4.92
CA PHE A 593 17.18 29.05 -5.33
C PHE A 593 17.37 28.87 -6.83
N SER A 594 17.24 29.96 -7.59
CA SER A 594 17.61 29.95 -9.00
C SER A 594 19.05 29.48 -9.12
N PRO A 595 19.35 28.43 -9.91
CA PRO A 595 20.71 27.94 -10.09
C PRO A 595 21.52 29.00 -10.83
N SER A 596 22.10 29.92 -10.07
CA SER A 596 23.06 30.90 -10.54
C SER A 596 24.43 30.42 -10.08
N PRO A 597 25.47 30.46 -10.94
CA PRO A 597 26.85 30.26 -10.50
C PRO A 597 27.26 31.29 -9.43
N ASP A 598 26.49 32.37 -9.28
CA ASP A 598 26.75 33.47 -8.36
C ASP A 598 26.09 33.27 -6.98
N ILE A 599 25.52 32.10 -6.65
CA ILE A 599 25.06 31.85 -5.28
C ILE A 599 26.29 31.84 -4.37
N ASN A 600 26.40 32.87 -3.53
CA ASN A 600 27.43 32.94 -2.49
C ASN A 600 27.06 31.99 -1.34
N TRP A 601 27.44 30.73 -1.47
CA TRP A 601 27.19 29.73 -0.42
C TRP A 601 27.79 30.11 0.92
N GLY A 602 28.91 30.85 0.94
CA GLY A 602 29.53 31.36 2.16
C GLY A 602 28.63 32.29 2.97
N GLU A 603 27.76 33.05 2.30
CA GLU A 603 26.74 33.87 2.97
C GLU A 603 25.63 33.01 3.60
N LEU A 604 25.22 31.93 2.93
CA LEU A 604 24.16 31.03 3.40
C LEU A 604 24.62 30.09 4.52
N CYS A 605 25.89 29.67 4.51
CA CYS A 605 26.44 28.76 5.51
C CYS A 605 27.22 29.45 6.62
N GLY A 606 27.53 30.75 6.50
CA GLY A 606 28.41 31.48 7.40
C GLY A 606 27.96 31.50 8.86
N ASP A 607 26.65 31.39 9.10
CA ASP A 607 26.07 31.36 10.45
C ASP A 607 25.73 29.94 10.96
N LEU A 608 25.95 28.92 10.14
CA LEU A 608 25.70 27.51 10.48
C LEU A 608 26.96 26.84 11.03
N ARG A 609 26.78 25.79 11.84
CA ARG A 609 27.87 25.00 12.42
C ARG A 609 28.45 24.00 11.42
N LEU A 610 27.60 23.29 10.68
CA LEU A 610 28.04 22.31 9.68
C LEU A 610 27.96 22.89 8.26
N GLY A 611 26.81 23.47 7.89
CA GLY A 611 26.65 24.12 6.59
C GLY A 611 25.24 24.05 6.02
N PHE A 612 25.10 24.48 4.77
CA PHE A 612 23.83 24.52 4.05
C PHE A 612 23.75 23.34 3.07
N VAL A 613 22.69 22.52 3.12
CA VAL A 613 22.56 21.35 2.24
C VAL A 613 21.61 21.68 1.09
N HIS A 614 22.10 21.55 -0.15
CA HIS A 614 21.31 21.79 -1.35
C HIS A 614 21.43 20.62 -2.31
N LYS A 615 20.30 20.05 -2.74
CA LYS A 615 20.26 18.87 -3.64
C LYS A 615 21.09 17.68 -3.15
N GLY A 616 21.37 17.61 -1.84
CA GLY A 616 22.12 16.51 -1.20
C GLY A 616 23.63 16.75 -1.16
N VAL A 617 24.07 17.95 -1.51
CA VAL A 617 25.46 18.39 -1.37
C VAL A 617 25.54 19.36 -0.20
N LEU A 618 26.47 19.13 0.73
CA LEU A 618 26.75 20.03 1.84
C LEU A 618 27.66 21.18 1.38
N HIS A 619 27.22 22.41 1.59
CA HIS A 619 28.00 23.62 1.39
C HIS A 619 28.49 24.17 2.73
N SER A 620 29.80 24.22 2.94
CA SER A 620 30.40 24.56 4.24
C SER A 620 31.57 25.53 4.10
N LEU A 621 31.82 26.34 5.14
CA LEU A 621 33.06 27.11 5.26
C LEU A 621 34.25 26.21 5.65
N GLU A 622 33.98 25.01 6.17
CA GLU A 622 35.01 24.03 6.43
C GLU A 622 35.31 23.25 5.14
N GLU A 623 36.49 23.47 4.55
CA GLU A 623 36.93 22.81 3.32
C GLU A 623 36.88 21.27 3.40
N SER A 624 37.00 20.71 4.62
CA SER A 624 36.91 19.27 4.86
C SER A 624 35.49 18.70 4.70
N LEU A 625 34.46 19.53 4.84
CA LEU A 625 33.05 19.16 4.79
C LEU A 625 32.38 19.57 3.48
N ASP A 626 32.85 20.64 2.84
CA ASP A 626 32.28 21.19 1.62
C ASP A 626 32.29 20.15 0.47
N GLY A 627 31.19 20.10 -0.28
CA GLY A 627 31.01 19.17 -1.40
C GLY A 627 30.69 17.72 -1.00
N LYS A 628 30.66 17.38 0.29
CA LYS A 628 30.27 16.03 0.73
C LYS A 628 28.80 15.75 0.40
N GLY A 629 28.55 14.55 -0.12
CA GLY A 629 27.21 14.01 -0.25
C GLY A 629 26.60 13.80 1.13
N MET A 630 25.52 14.51 1.43
CA MET A 630 24.71 14.29 2.62
C MET A 630 23.47 13.52 2.19
N GLU A 631 23.48 12.23 2.49
CA GLU A 631 22.26 11.43 2.46
C GLU A 631 21.51 11.70 3.76
N PHE A 632 20.67 12.75 3.76
CA PHE A 632 19.46 12.63 4.57
C PHE A 632 18.76 11.33 4.13
N PRO A 633 18.10 10.55 5.00
CA PRO A 633 17.38 9.34 4.61
C PRO A 633 16.32 9.68 3.55
N ARG A 634 16.78 9.72 2.31
CA ARG A 634 16.01 9.89 1.09
C ARG A 634 15.41 8.54 0.86
N SER A 635 14.11 8.52 0.60
CA SER A 635 13.49 7.42 -0.11
C SER A 635 14.36 7.08 -1.31
N SER A 636 15.10 5.98 -1.25
CA SER A 636 15.90 5.43 -2.34
C SER A 636 14.94 4.86 -3.39
N MET A 637 14.20 5.74 -4.06
CA MET A 637 13.25 5.39 -5.12
C MET A 637 13.13 6.56 -6.08
N TYR A 638 14.17 6.75 -6.90
CA TYR A 638 14.02 7.25 -8.26
C TYR A 638 14.97 6.50 -9.18
#